data_AF-A0A815GHU3-F1
#
_entry.id   AF-A0A815GHU3-F1
#
_cell.length_a   1.000
_cell.length_b   1.000
_cell.length_c   1.000
_cell.angle_alpha   90.00
_cell.angle_beta   90.00
_cell.angle_gamma   90.00
#
_symmetry.space_group_name_H-M   'P 1'
#
loop_
_entity.id
_entity.type
_entity.pdbx_description
1 polymer ?
#
loop_
_entity_poly.entity_id
_entity_poly.type
_entity_poly.pdbx_seq_one_letter_code
_entity_poly.pdbx_strand_id
1 'polypeptide(L)'
;MGCGSTRVAPVTEPIPVKIPELNRTKKKTKKESNDSESKRPKTTRSTAIPDKDAQNTDHHQQLVNDIEAADPYAFNTLLIQQRQKAIDNHSYRSAIQSWRPNSLQQLVNAIKSLSENKSIVDCHWIIFYWITYNIEYDAVSYFSKNYADQTAEGVFRTRKGVCAGYGNIYKYLCDALNIPCEKVSGYSKGYGFDERESVPTETDHAWNAVEINHHWYLIESTWGAGHLTEEKNFQRELNSYYFLPKPVEMIYHHLPENERWQLLQKPIGMKQYVQMPKLQPLYFALNLDLISPRNQVHVNLVSGKAYALILIKGPSDVDLIAKLKLNNKRIEGGDRVEFDTKQQMHRCYFAPNTIGKHKITIYAKKGDKENIYQDVIGLTLNVNEMPENPISFPKTWKNFFDLNMEVVSPKDTHLIKVHNRQTDAEVLIRSPDDVELLGSLTNTREEKVEGGHQVFYDRHKSLWRCKFAPNCDGMFDAQILAKRKADKGQYTSAVNFKIDAKNILTPPMSYPNTWPLFYELGLKIESPRNRATAVWPENASFAEIRISAPSDVELSCGIEFNGITNENCALAQFDHDKQQWQLLFAPQCTGLHQLMIYGRRQSSANTTSRSVAKFDLHVTRLRKPMNFPLIYTKFKTTKCRIYEPLEGTLKKGAIIPFHCVIPGATEVDLQVDSKWVGVKGYEDPILKTDITVGSKEVIVYAKYEQNTNYDGLIRYSVV
;
A
#
# COMPACT_ATOMS: atom_id res chain seq x y z
N MET A 1 18.99 21.68 -40.07
CA MET A 1 19.46 22.10 -41.41
C MET A 1 20.66 23.06 -41.29
N GLY A 2 21.66 23.03 -42.17
CA GLY A 2 21.70 22.30 -43.43
C GLY A 2 23.00 22.41 -44.22
N CYS A 3 22.87 22.11 -45.50
CA CYS A 3 23.75 22.48 -46.60
C CYS A 3 23.00 23.49 -47.48
N GLY A 4 23.72 24.39 -48.13
CA GLY A 4 23.31 25.79 -48.34
C GLY A 4 22.43 26.12 -49.54
N SER A 5 21.80 27.29 -49.45
CA SER A 5 21.45 28.14 -50.59
C SER A 5 21.56 29.61 -50.18
N THR A 6 22.15 30.41 -51.06
CA THR A 6 22.42 31.85 -50.94
C THR A 6 21.17 32.68 -51.26
N ARG A 7 20.84 33.69 -50.42
CA ARG A 7 20.56 35.09 -50.84
C ARG A 7 20.01 35.96 -49.69
N VAL A 8 20.67 37.13 -49.56
CA VAL A 8 20.18 38.49 -49.27
C VAL A 8 19.41 38.77 -47.96
N ALA A 9 19.99 39.69 -47.18
CA ALA A 9 19.48 40.25 -45.93
C ALA A 9 18.27 41.19 -46.11
N PRO A 10 17.41 41.32 -45.08
CA PRO A 10 16.58 42.51 -44.88
C PRO A 10 17.04 43.30 -43.65
N VAL A 11 17.18 44.62 -43.83
CA VAL A 11 17.30 45.63 -42.78
C VAL A 11 15.93 46.30 -42.66
N THR A 12 15.34 46.34 -41.45
CA THR A 12 14.91 47.55 -40.72
C THR A 12 13.89 47.23 -39.61
N GLU A 13 13.98 48.08 -38.59
CA GLU A 13 13.46 48.09 -37.22
C GLU A 13 11.93 48.23 -37.00
N PRO A 14 11.47 48.12 -35.73
CA PRO A 14 10.06 48.07 -35.34
C PRO A 14 9.48 49.44 -34.93
N ILE A 15 8.15 49.56 -34.99
CA ILE A 15 7.40 50.69 -34.42
C ILE A 15 6.43 50.14 -33.35
N PRO A 16 6.44 50.66 -32.10
CA PRO A 16 5.47 50.30 -31.07
C PRO A 16 4.34 51.32 -31.00
N VAL A 17 3.11 50.86 -30.74
CA VAL A 17 2.01 51.73 -30.29
C VAL A 17 1.38 51.15 -29.04
N LYS A 18 1.17 52.03 -28.07
CA LYS A 18 0.83 51.82 -26.66
C LYS A 18 -0.54 52.47 -26.39
N ILE A 19 -1.30 51.90 -25.43
CA ILE A 19 -2.28 52.54 -24.51
C ILE A 19 -3.72 52.75 -25.09
N PRO A 20 -4.84 52.76 -24.30
CA PRO A 20 -5.02 52.64 -22.83
C PRO A 20 -6.05 51.62 -22.29
N GLU A 21 -5.91 51.41 -20.98
CA GLU A 21 -6.86 50.91 -19.99
C GLU A 21 -8.22 51.65 -19.97
N LEU A 22 -9.28 50.96 -19.55
CA LEU A 22 -10.43 51.59 -18.92
C LEU A 22 -10.87 50.81 -17.66
N ASN A 23 -10.58 51.42 -16.51
CA ASN A 23 -11.15 51.11 -15.21
C ASN A 23 -12.68 51.26 -15.21
N ARG A 24 -13.40 50.31 -14.61
CA ARG A 24 -14.68 50.60 -13.94
C ARG A 24 -14.88 49.74 -12.69
N THR A 25 -14.76 50.42 -11.57
CA THR A 25 -15.22 50.07 -10.22
C THR A 25 -16.74 49.87 -10.16
N LYS A 26 -17.20 48.97 -9.28
CA LYS A 26 -18.45 49.14 -8.50
C LYS A 26 -18.48 48.21 -7.28
N LYS A 27 -18.35 48.82 -6.09
CA LYS A 27 -18.78 48.32 -4.78
C LYS A 27 -20.31 48.24 -4.72
N LYS A 28 -20.86 47.27 -3.97
CA LYS A 28 -22.03 47.38 -3.05
C LYS A 28 -22.15 46.09 -2.22
N THR A 29 -21.67 46.07 -0.98
CA THR A 29 -22.41 46.17 0.32
C THR A 29 -23.29 44.99 0.73
N LYS A 30 -22.90 44.47 1.91
CA LYS A 30 -23.52 43.55 2.89
C LYS A 30 -25.05 43.52 3.00
N LYS A 31 -25.57 42.35 3.38
CA LYS A 31 -26.54 42.21 4.48
C LYS A 31 -26.42 40.84 5.15
N GLU A 32 -26.15 40.86 6.46
CA GLU A 32 -26.32 39.75 7.39
C GLU A 32 -27.78 39.72 7.87
N SER A 33 -28.30 38.52 8.14
CA SER A 33 -29.38 38.30 9.11
C SER A 33 -29.28 36.89 9.67
N ASN A 34 -29.09 36.82 10.99
CA ASN A 34 -29.25 35.63 11.82
C ASN A 34 -30.72 35.19 11.85
N ASP A 35 -30.96 33.88 11.87
CA ASP A 35 -32.05 33.32 12.68
C ASP A 35 -31.72 31.88 13.09
N SER A 36 -31.98 31.61 14.35
CA SER A 36 -31.76 30.36 15.07
C SER A 36 -33.03 29.52 15.12
N GLU A 37 -32.97 28.21 14.85
CA GLU A 37 -33.76 27.24 15.61
C GLU A 37 -33.34 25.78 15.41
N SER A 38 -33.41 25.04 16.51
CA SER A 38 -32.97 23.65 16.67
C SER A 38 -33.90 22.61 16.01
N LYS A 39 -33.35 21.51 15.48
CA LYS A 39 -33.98 20.17 15.51
C LYS A 39 -32.95 19.05 15.24
N ARG A 40 -33.06 17.99 16.04
CA ARG A 40 -32.20 16.79 16.15
C ARG A 40 -32.05 15.97 14.84
N PRO A 41 -30.99 15.16 14.71
CA PRO A 41 -30.49 14.69 13.41
C PRO A 41 -31.25 13.48 12.87
N LYS A 42 -31.60 13.54 11.58
CA LYS A 42 -31.95 12.38 10.77
C LYS A 42 -30.67 11.77 10.18
N THR A 43 -30.64 10.45 10.24
CA THR A 43 -29.64 9.52 9.72
C THR A 43 -29.19 9.84 8.28
N THR A 44 -27.96 10.32 8.13
CA THR A 44 -27.31 10.47 6.82
C THR A 44 -26.59 9.19 6.43
N ARG A 45 -27.14 8.52 5.41
CA ARG A 45 -26.46 7.54 4.57
C ARG A 45 -25.12 8.08 4.08
N SER A 46 -24.14 7.18 3.99
CA SER A 46 -22.88 7.31 3.26
C SER A 46 -23.06 8.11 1.98
N THR A 47 -22.52 9.32 1.94
CA THR A 47 -22.33 10.08 0.71
C THR A 47 -20.97 9.71 0.16
N ALA A 48 -20.98 8.83 -0.84
CA ALA A 48 -19.96 8.82 -1.86
C ALA A 48 -19.79 10.26 -2.39
N ILE A 49 -18.55 10.69 -2.59
CA ILE A 49 -18.21 11.96 -3.22
C ILE A 49 -18.96 11.99 -4.58
N PRO A 50 -19.86 12.97 -4.84
CA PRO A 50 -20.58 12.99 -6.10
C PRO A 50 -19.61 13.25 -7.26
N ASP A 51 -19.86 12.62 -8.40
CA ASP A 51 -19.22 12.81 -9.72
C ASP A 51 -19.28 14.27 -10.27
N LYS A 52 -19.53 15.28 -9.44
CA LYS A 52 -19.65 16.69 -9.83
C LYS A 52 -18.31 17.40 -9.98
N ASP A 53 -17.23 16.91 -9.38
CA ASP A 53 -15.91 17.56 -9.46
C ASP A 53 -15.26 17.44 -10.86
N ALA A 54 -15.76 16.55 -11.73
CA ALA A 54 -15.28 16.42 -13.12
C ALA A 54 -16.09 17.26 -14.15
N GLN A 55 -17.23 17.83 -13.76
CA GLN A 55 -18.10 18.58 -14.69
C GLN A 55 -17.84 20.09 -14.73
N ASN A 56 -16.91 20.60 -13.92
CA ASN A 56 -16.68 22.05 -13.79
C ASN A 56 -15.27 22.52 -14.21
N THR A 57 -14.62 21.77 -15.10
CA THR A 57 -13.45 22.23 -15.87
C THR A 57 -13.88 22.55 -17.29
N ASP A 58 -14.80 23.49 -17.45
CA ASP A 58 -15.19 24.00 -18.76
C ASP A 58 -14.83 25.48 -18.83
N HIS A 59 -13.70 25.77 -19.49
CA HIS A 59 -13.53 26.91 -20.39
C HIS A 59 -12.17 26.77 -21.10
N HIS A 60 -12.22 26.41 -22.39
CA HIS A 60 -11.11 26.29 -23.36
C HIS A 60 -10.31 24.97 -23.43
N GLN A 61 -10.98 23.83 -23.56
CA GLN A 61 -10.38 22.67 -24.24
C GLN A 61 -11.16 22.38 -25.52
N GLN A 62 -10.56 22.66 -26.68
CA GLN A 62 -11.06 22.13 -27.95
C GLN A 62 -11.15 20.62 -27.83
N LEU A 63 -12.36 20.07 -27.86
CA LEU A 63 -12.62 18.63 -27.97
C LEU A 63 -11.84 18.11 -29.18
N VAL A 64 -10.75 17.38 -28.92
CA VAL A 64 -10.10 16.58 -29.94
C VAL A 64 -11.07 15.45 -30.27
N ASN A 65 -11.64 15.49 -31.48
CA ASN A 65 -12.53 14.45 -32.01
C ASN A 65 -11.90 13.05 -31.86
N ASP A 66 -12.74 12.03 -31.81
CA ASP A 66 -12.30 10.64 -31.81
C ASP A 66 -11.44 10.34 -33.05
N ILE A 67 -10.34 9.60 -32.83
CA ILE A 67 -9.39 9.23 -33.88
C ILE A 67 -9.96 8.02 -34.61
N GLU A 68 -10.30 8.20 -35.88
CA GLU A 68 -10.87 7.14 -36.73
C GLU A 68 -9.91 6.73 -37.84
N ALA A 69 -9.90 5.44 -38.18
CA ALA A 69 -9.13 4.92 -39.31
C ALA A 69 -9.71 5.41 -40.65
N ALA A 70 -8.86 5.67 -41.63
CA ALA A 70 -9.28 6.03 -42.99
C ALA A 70 -10.08 4.90 -43.65
N ASP A 71 -9.70 3.66 -43.35
CA ASP A 71 -10.34 2.46 -43.84
C ASP A 71 -10.85 1.62 -42.66
N PRO A 72 -12.16 1.68 -42.35
CA PRO A 72 -12.75 0.93 -41.25
C PRO A 72 -12.84 -0.59 -41.54
N TYR A 73 -12.68 -1.01 -42.80
CA TYR A 73 -12.79 -2.42 -43.22
C TYR A 73 -11.45 -3.15 -43.26
N ALA A 74 -10.34 -2.41 -43.25
CA ALA A 74 -8.98 -2.96 -43.23
C ALA A 74 -8.79 -3.96 -42.06
N PHE A 75 -9.18 -3.58 -40.83
CA PHE A 75 -9.05 -4.45 -39.64
C PHE A 75 -10.29 -5.32 -39.38
N ASN A 76 -10.81 -5.97 -40.42
CA ASN A 76 -11.91 -6.91 -40.27
C ASN A 76 -11.49 -8.19 -39.48
N THR A 77 -12.49 -8.95 -39.04
CA THR A 77 -12.29 -10.17 -38.24
C THR A 77 -11.38 -11.20 -38.92
N LEU A 78 -11.45 -11.32 -40.25
CA LEU A 78 -10.62 -12.28 -40.99
C LEU A 78 -9.14 -11.91 -40.92
N LEU A 79 -8.78 -10.64 -41.18
CA LEU A 79 -7.39 -10.17 -41.06
C LEU A 79 -6.88 -10.34 -39.63
N ILE A 80 -7.66 -9.95 -38.62
CA ILE A 80 -7.26 -10.06 -37.21
C ILE A 80 -6.96 -11.52 -36.86
N GLN A 81 -7.81 -12.46 -37.29
CA GLN A 81 -7.60 -13.89 -37.07
C GLN A 81 -6.37 -14.43 -37.83
N GLN A 82 -6.17 -14.02 -39.09
CA GLN A 82 -4.99 -14.41 -39.87
C GLN A 82 -3.70 -13.89 -39.24
N ARG A 83 -3.69 -12.61 -38.84
CA ARG A 83 -2.58 -11.97 -38.14
C ARG A 83 -2.22 -12.75 -36.87
N GLN A 84 -3.21 -13.08 -36.04
CA GLN A 84 -2.98 -13.83 -34.81
C GLN A 84 -2.46 -15.25 -35.09
N LYS A 85 -3.06 -15.96 -36.07
CA LYS A 85 -2.59 -17.29 -36.50
C LYS A 85 -1.14 -17.27 -36.97
N ALA A 86 -0.73 -16.26 -37.72
CA ALA A 86 0.65 -16.10 -38.17
C ALA A 86 1.60 -15.89 -36.98
N ILE A 87 1.23 -14.99 -36.05
CA ILE A 87 2.00 -14.69 -34.82
C ILE A 87 2.21 -15.96 -33.99
N ASP A 88 1.17 -16.75 -33.79
CA ASP A 88 1.16 -17.95 -32.93
C ASP A 88 1.77 -19.18 -33.62
N ASN A 89 2.14 -19.06 -34.90
CA ASN A 89 2.70 -20.18 -35.64
C ASN A 89 4.15 -20.47 -35.25
N HIS A 90 4.32 -21.37 -34.28
CA HIS A 90 5.63 -21.81 -33.81
C HIS A 90 6.48 -22.46 -34.92
N SER A 91 5.87 -23.11 -35.92
CA SER A 91 6.62 -23.74 -37.01
C SER A 91 7.33 -22.71 -37.89
N TYR A 92 6.73 -21.52 -38.09
CA TYR A 92 7.37 -20.43 -38.81
C TYR A 92 8.59 -19.94 -38.03
N ARG A 93 8.43 -19.73 -36.71
CA ARG A 93 9.53 -19.27 -35.87
C ARG A 93 10.70 -20.24 -35.92
N SER A 94 10.46 -21.52 -35.66
CA SER A 94 11.51 -22.55 -35.68
C SER A 94 12.22 -22.64 -37.03
N ALA A 95 11.48 -22.61 -38.14
CA ALA A 95 12.06 -22.60 -39.48
C ALA A 95 12.94 -21.37 -39.71
N ILE A 96 12.42 -20.17 -39.44
CA ILE A 96 13.14 -18.91 -39.66
C ILE A 96 14.41 -18.83 -38.79
N GLN A 97 14.35 -19.28 -37.55
CA GLN A 97 15.48 -19.29 -36.62
C GLN A 97 16.62 -20.21 -37.07
N SER A 98 16.31 -21.26 -37.85
CA SER A 98 17.30 -22.17 -38.44
C SER A 98 17.98 -21.64 -39.70
N TRP A 99 17.42 -20.60 -40.34
CA TRP A 99 17.95 -20.11 -41.60
C TRP A 99 19.32 -19.45 -41.43
N ARG A 100 20.24 -19.75 -42.34
CA ARG A 100 21.57 -19.13 -42.43
C ARG A 100 21.84 -18.68 -43.87
N PRO A 101 21.06 -17.71 -44.39
CA PRO A 101 21.28 -17.22 -45.75
C PRO A 101 22.58 -16.43 -45.80
N ASN A 102 23.37 -16.65 -46.85
CA ASN A 102 24.63 -15.94 -47.10
C ASN A 102 24.49 -14.78 -48.08
N SER A 103 23.32 -14.59 -48.69
CA SER A 103 22.98 -13.43 -49.51
C SER A 103 21.50 -13.06 -49.35
N LEU A 104 21.15 -11.82 -49.69
CA LEU A 104 19.75 -11.39 -49.72
C LEU A 104 18.91 -12.25 -50.66
N GLN A 105 19.45 -12.67 -51.81
CA GLN A 105 18.72 -13.55 -52.74
C GLN A 105 18.40 -14.91 -52.12
N GLN A 106 19.33 -15.50 -51.35
CA GLN A 106 19.07 -16.76 -50.63
C GLN A 106 17.98 -16.57 -49.57
N LEU A 107 17.98 -15.44 -48.86
CA LEU A 107 16.93 -15.11 -47.91
C LEU A 107 15.56 -14.96 -48.60
N VAL A 108 15.50 -14.23 -49.72
CA VAL A 108 14.27 -14.07 -50.53
C VAL A 108 13.74 -15.44 -50.97
N ASN A 109 14.62 -16.34 -51.44
CA ASN A 109 14.22 -17.69 -51.84
C ASN A 109 13.68 -18.51 -50.65
N ALA A 110 14.30 -18.40 -49.47
CA ALA A 110 13.83 -19.07 -48.26
C ALA A 110 12.45 -18.54 -47.80
N ILE A 111 12.26 -17.21 -47.83
CA ILE A 111 10.97 -16.57 -47.54
C ILE A 111 9.92 -17.03 -48.55
N LYS A 112 10.23 -17.03 -49.84
CA LYS A 112 9.32 -17.48 -50.91
C LYS A 112 8.91 -18.93 -50.75
N SER A 113 9.86 -19.82 -50.48
CA SER A 113 9.58 -21.25 -50.26
C SER A 113 8.74 -21.47 -49.01
N LEU A 114 9.05 -20.78 -47.90
CA LEU A 114 8.24 -20.91 -46.70
C LEU A 114 6.85 -20.29 -46.88
N SER A 115 6.69 -19.18 -47.60
CA SER A 115 5.40 -18.51 -47.82
C SER A 115 4.53 -19.15 -48.91
N GLU A 116 5.02 -20.18 -49.59
CA GLU A 116 4.30 -20.85 -50.68
C GLU A 116 2.95 -21.41 -50.20
N ASN A 117 1.89 -21.14 -50.97
CA ASN A 117 0.49 -21.50 -50.67
C ASN A 117 -0.05 -20.97 -49.33
N LYS A 118 0.56 -19.93 -48.77
CA LYS A 118 0.10 -19.25 -47.54
C LYS A 118 -0.50 -17.88 -47.86
N SER A 119 -1.12 -17.26 -46.86
CA SER A 119 -1.67 -15.92 -47.04
C SER A 119 -0.56 -14.88 -47.17
N ILE A 120 -0.86 -13.74 -47.78
CA ILE A 120 0.07 -12.61 -47.83
C ILE A 120 0.42 -12.08 -46.43
N VAL A 121 -0.50 -12.24 -45.46
CA VAL A 121 -0.25 -11.92 -44.03
C VAL A 121 0.85 -12.82 -43.46
N ASP A 122 0.82 -14.12 -43.77
CA ASP A 122 1.88 -15.05 -43.34
C ASP A 122 3.22 -14.66 -43.95
N CYS A 123 3.24 -14.25 -45.23
CA CYS A 123 4.46 -13.77 -45.88
C CYS A 123 5.05 -12.55 -45.17
N HIS A 124 4.22 -11.54 -44.87
CA HIS A 124 4.67 -10.36 -44.11
C HIS A 124 5.14 -10.70 -42.70
N TRP A 125 4.50 -11.66 -42.02
CA TRP A 125 4.96 -12.12 -40.71
C TRP A 125 6.31 -12.82 -40.79
N ILE A 126 6.54 -13.66 -41.81
CA ILE A 126 7.83 -14.32 -42.04
C ILE A 126 8.95 -13.29 -42.23
N ILE A 127 8.71 -12.25 -43.06
CA ILE A 127 9.65 -11.14 -43.27
C ILE A 127 9.90 -10.39 -41.95
N PHE A 128 8.83 -9.97 -41.27
CA PHE A 128 8.88 -9.23 -40.01
C PHE A 128 9.64 -10.01 -38.93
N TYR A 129 9.32 -11.29 -38.75
CA TYR A 129 9.94 -12.14 -37.75
C TYR A 129 11.42 -12.37 -38.06
N TRP A 130 11.78 -12.62 -39.32
CA TRP A 130 13.19 -12.76 -39.69
C TRP A 130 13.99 -11.49 -39.35
N ILE A 131 13.46 -10.30 -39.68
CA ILE A 131 14.14 -9.04 -39.37
C ILE A 131 14.27 -8.84 -37.85
N THR A 132 13.16 -8.95 -37.12
CA THR A 132 13.10 -8.73 -35.66
C THR A 132 13.89 -9.76 -34.85
N TYR A 133 14.18 -10.93 -35.42
CA TYR A 133 15.03 -11.95 -34.80
C TYR A 133 16.51 -11.81 -35.15
N ASN A 134 16.84 -11.38 -36.38
CA ASN A 134 18.22 -11.43 -36.90
C ASN A 134 18.95 -10.09 -36.94
N ILE A 135 18.25 -8.95 -36.90
CA ILE A 135 18.86 -7.62 -36.97
C ILE A 135 18.88 -7.01 -35.57
N GLU A 136 20.04 -6.60 -35.08
CA GLU A 136 20.19 -5.86 -33.82
C GLU A 136 20.08 -4.36 -34.06
N TYR A 137 19.54 -3.61 -33.09
CA TYR A 137 19.57 -2.16 -33.16
C TYR A 137 21.00 -1.65 -32.90
N ASP A 138 21.53 -0.87 -33.84
CA ASP A 138 22.87 -0.31 -33.74
C ASP A 138 22.89 0.94 -32.84
N ALA A 139 22.77 0.70 -31.53
CA ALA A 139 22.75 1.75 -30.52
C ALA A 139 24.01 2.62 -30.56
N VAL A 140 25.18 2.02 -30.83
CA VAL A 140 26.47 2.72 -30.88
C VAL A 140 26.49 3.73 -32.02
N SER A 141 26.13 3.31 -33.24
CA SER A 141 26.02 4.23 -34.38
C SER A 141 24.92 5.27 -34.17
N TYR A 142 23.79 4.89 -33.56
CA TYR A 142 22.69 5.81 -33.27
C TYR A 142 23.12 6.96 -32.35
N PHE A 143 23.73 6.65 -31.20
CA PHE A 143 24.12 7.66 -30.22
C PHE A 143 25.34 8.48 -30.64
N SER A 144 26.27 7.88 -31.39
CA SER A 144 27.42 8.62 -31.96
C SER A 144 27.05 9.46 -33.18
N LYS A 145 25.86 9.24 -33.77
CA LYS A 145 25.44 9.77 -35.08
C LYS A 145 26.41 9.42 -36.23
N ASN A 146 27.25 8.40 -36.03
CA ASN A 146 28.15 7.86 -37.04
C ASN A 146 27.58 6.54 -37.56
N TYR A 147 26.68 6.65 -38.54
CA TYR A 147 25.94 5.52 -39.06
C TYR A 147 26.78 4.65 -39.99
N ALA A 148 26.83 3.35 -39.72
CA ALA A 148 27.30 2.36 -40.69
C ALA A 148 26.36 2.27 -41.91
N ASP A 149 26.69 1.43 -42.88
CA ASP A 149 25.87 1.20 -44.08
C ASP A 149 24.44 0.73 -43.73
N GLN A 150 23.45 1.60 -43.95
CA GLN A 150 22.02 1.35 -43.69
C GLN A 150 21.27 0.84 -44.93
N THR A 151 21.95 0.45 -46.01
CA THR A 151 21.31 -0.23 -47.14
C THR A 151 20.84 -1.63 -46.73
N ALA A 152 19.94 -2.25 -47.51
CA ALA A 152 19.49 -3.62 -47.25
C ALA A 152 20.67 -4.62 -47.22
N GLU A 153 21.64 -4.47 -48.13
CA GLU A 153 22.84 -5.31 -48.19
C GLU A 153 23.75 -5.08 -46.98
N GLY A 154 23.96 -3.81 -46.59
CA GLY A 154 24.70 -3.43 -45.40
C GLY A 154 24.13 -4.05 -44.12
N VAL A 155 22.85 -3.82 -43.86
CA VAL A 155 22.12 -4.34 -42.69
C VAL A 155 22.08 -5.87 -42.68
N PHE A 156 21.85 -6.50 -43.84
CA PHE A 156 21.90 -7.95 -43.96
C PHE A 156 23.27 -8.50 -43.58
N ARG A 157 24.35 -7.90 -44.10
CA ARG A 157 25.72 -8.35 -43.87
C ARG A 157 26.17 -8.14 -42.42
N THR A 158 25.89 -6.96 -41.84
CA THR A 158 26.33 -6.61 -40.48
C THR A 158 25.43 -7.18 -39.39
N ARG A 159 24.20 -7.58 -39.75
CA ARG A 159 23.11 -7.92 -38.81
C ARG A 159 22.80 -6.78 -37.84
N LYS A 160 23.10 -5.53 -38.22
CA LYS A 160 22.92 -4.33 -37.41
C LYS A 160 22.35 -3.19 -38.24
N GLY A 161 21.42 -2.43 -37.65
CA GLY A 161 20.86 -1.26 -38.29
C GLY A 161 20.19 -0.30 -37.30
N VAL A 162 19.97 0.94 -37.74
CA VAL A 162 19.04 1.87 -37.07
C VAL A 162 17.71 1.87 -37.82
N CYS A 163 16.73 2.68 -37.40
CA CYS A 163 15.35 2.67 -37.92
C CYS A 163 15.29 2.68 -39.47
N ALA A 164 16.11 3.52 -40.11
CA ALA A 164 16.22 3.56 -41.57
C ALA A 164 16.69 2.22 -42.19
N GLY A 165 17.65 1.54 -41.55
CA GLY A 165 18.14 0.24 -41.99
C GLY A 165 17.10 -0.87 -41.90
N TYR A 166 16.33 -0.92 -40.80
CA TYR A 166 15.18 -1.83 -40.67
C TYR A 166 14.14 -1.56 -41.77
N GLY A 167 13.79 -0.30 -42.01
CA GLY A 167 12.84 0.07 -43.05
C GLY A 167 13.32 -0.27 -44.47
N ASN A 168 14.60 -0.09 -44.74
CA ASN A 168 15.21 -0.37 -46.04
C ASN A 168 15.26 -1.87 -46.35
N ILE A 169 15.68 -2.72 -45.40
CA ILE A 169 15.72 -4.17 -45.63
C ILE A 169 14.31 -4.76 -45.75
N TYR A 170 13.33 -4.26 -44.99
CA TYR A 170 11.93 -4.69 -45.12
C TYR A 170 11.38 -4.38 -46.52
N LYS A 171 11.60 -3.15 -47.01
CA LYS A 171 11.19 -2.75 -48.35
C LYS A 171 11.87 -3.57 -49.43
N TYR A 172 13.19 -3.79 -49.33
CA TYR A 172 13.93 -4.61 -50.28
C TYR A 172 13.34 -6.03 -50.40
N LEU A 173 13.06 -6.69 -49.27
CA LEU A 173 12.51 -8.04 -49.28
C LEU A 173 11.11 -8.09 -49.91
N CYS A 174 10.28 -7.07 -49.66
CA CYS A 174 8.97 -6.96 -50.29
C CYS A 174 9.08 -6.72 -51.80
N ASP A 175 9.92 -5.78 -52.23
CA ASP A 175 10.14 -5.46 -53.65
C ASP A 175 10.65 -6.70 -54.40
N ALA A 176 11.58 -7.48 -53.83
CA ALA A 176 12.09 -8.72 -54.40
C ALA A 176 11.05 -9.85 -54.49
N LEU A 177 9.99 -9.78 -53.68
CA LEU A 177 8.85 -10.70 -53.69
C LEU A 177 7.66 -10.14 -54.50
N ASN A 178 7.79 -8.96 -55.12
CA ASN A 178 6.74 -8.22 -55.81
C ASN A 178 5.52 -7.90 -54.92
N ILE A 179 5.78 -7.54 -53.66
CA ILE A 179 4.76 -7.16 -52.68
C ILE A 179 4.81 -5.63 -52.49
N PRO A 180 3.68 -4.90 -52.66
CA PRO A 180 3.69 -3.45 -52.48
C PRO A 180 4.09 -3.04 -51.07
N CYS A 181 5.16 -2.24 -50.98
CA CYS A 181 5.73 -1.79 -49.72
C CYS A 181 6.40 -0.42 -49.88
N GLU A 182 6.08 0.49 -48.98
CA GLU A 182 6.58 1.86 -48.97
C GLU A 182 7.33 2.12 -47.67
N LYS A 183 8.47 2.82 -47.77
CA LYS A 183 9.17 3.30 -46.58
C LYS A 183 8.51 4.59 -46.11
N VAL A 184 8.18 4.65 -44.83
CA VAL A 184 7.56 5.81 -44.20
C VAL A 184 8.59 6.47 -43.29
N SER A 185 8.89 7.74 -43.55
CA SER A 185 9.67 8.60 -42.64
C SER A 185 8.72 9.41 -41.76
N GLY A 186 9.13 9.69 -40.52
CA GLY A 186 8.33 10.49 -39.60
C GLY A 186 8.99 10.70 -38.24
N TYR A 187 8.15 10.84 -37.23
CA TYR A 187 8.52 11.21 -35.87
C TYR A 187 8.04 10.15 -34.87
N SER A 188 8.80 9.89 -33.82
CA SER A 188 8.41 8.94 -32.77
C SER A 188 8.44 9.54 -31.37
N LYS A 189 7.57 9.06 -30.46
CA LYS A 189 7.65 9.36 -29.01
C LYS A 189 8.60 8.43 -28.26
N GLY A 190 9.65 7.95 -28.93
CA GLY A 190 10.62 7.00 -28.41
C GLY A 190 11.68 7.63 -27.48
N TYR A 191 12.84 6.97 -27.43
CA TYR A 191 13.98 7.38 -26.61
C TYR A 191 14.34 8.86 -26.82
N GLY A 192 14.47 9.62 -25.74
CA GLY A 192 14.85 11.04 -25.76
C GLY A 192 13.73 12.01 -26.17
N PHE A 193 12.50 11.57 -26.45
CA PHE A 193 11.40 12.49 -26.79
C PHE A 193 11.06 13.47 -25.66
N ASP A 194 11.03 13.00 -24.40
CA ASP A 194 10.69 13.84 -23.23
C ASP A 194 11.79 14.86 -22.88
N GLU A 195 13.01 14.63 -23.35
CA GLU A 195 14.20 15.44 -23.06
C GLU A 195 14.36 16.61 -24.05
N ARG A 196 13.49 16.69 -25.07
CA ARG A 196 13.57 17.75 -26.09
C ARG A 196 13.07 19.07 -25.54
N GLU A 197 13.85 20.12 -25.77
CA GLU A 197 13.46 21.49 -25.44
C GLU A 197 12.43 22.06 -26.42
N SER A 198 12.41 21.56 -27.67
CA SER A 198 11.56 22.06 -28.75
C SER A 198 10.86 20.93 -29.51
N VAL A 199 9.77 21.31 -30.18
CA VAL A 199 9.03 20.42 -31.08
C VAL A 199 9.96 19.98 -32.23
N PRO A 200 10.03 18.68 -32.57
CA PRO A 200 10.87 18.19 -33.65
C PRO A 200 10.52 18.84 -34.99
N THR A 201 11.53 19.27 -35.75
CA THR A 201 11.39 19.87 -37.09
C THR A 201 11.91 18.98 -38.22
N GLU A 202 12.63 17.91 -37.90
CA GLU A 202 13.18 16.94 -38.84
C GLU A 202 12.74 15.52 -38.41
N THR A 203 12.50 14.63 -39.39
CA THR A 203 12.12 13.24 -39.12
C THR A 203 13.22 12.52 -38.35
N ASP A 204 12.85 11.77 -37.32
CA ASP A 204 13.77 11.02 -36.47
C ASP A 204 13.55 9.51 -36.48
N HIS A 205 12.53 9.03 -37.20
CA HIS A 205 12.17 7.63 -37.25
C HIS A 205 11.74 7.21 -38.66
N ALA A 206 11.85 5.91 -38.93
CA ALA A 206 11.41 5.31 -40.19
C ALA A 206 10.85 3.90 -39.97
N TRP A 207 9.81 3.56 -40.72
CA TRP A 207 9.11 2.27 -40.70
C TRP A 207 8.53 1.97 -42.09
N ASN A 208 7.60 1.02 -42.22
CA ASN A 208 7.02 0.63 -43.51
C ASN A 208 5.48 0.70 -43.51
N ALA A 209 4.93 0.90 -44.71
CA ALA A 209 3.52 0.66 -45.03
C ALA A 209 3.44 -0.42 -46.11
N VAL A 210 2.50 -1.37 -45.97
CA VAL A 210 2.32 -2.51 -46.88
C VAL A 210 0.88 -2.62 -47.34
N GLU A 211 0.66 -3.08 -48.57
CA GLU A 211 -0.68 -3.31 -49.11
C GLU A 211 -1.04 -4.80 -49.00
N ILE A 212 -2.16 -5.10 -48.35
CA ILE A 212 -2.72 -6.45 -48.23
C ILE A 212 -4.17 -6.40 -48.67
N ASN A 213 -4.51 -7.12 -49.74
CA ASN A 213 -5.87 -7.18 -50.31
C ASN A 213 -6.47 -5.78 -50.54
N HIS A 214 -5.71 -4.85 -51.15
CA HIS A 214 -6.12 -3.46 -51.42
C HIS A 214 -6.28 -2.53 -50.22
N HIS A 215 -5.87 -2.98 -49.03
CA HIS A 215 -5.85 -2.18 -47.82
C HIS A 215 -4.41 -1.90 -47.41
N TRP A 216 -4.11 -0.69 -46.95
CA TRP A 216 -2.79 -0.33 -46.45
C TRP A 216 -2.68 -0.54 -44.94
N TYR A 217 -1.53 -1.06 -44.49
CA TYR A 217 -1.22 -1.32 -43.08
C TYR A 217 0.18 -0.83 -42.76
N LEU A 218 0.42 -0.50 -41.48
CA LEU A 218 1.74 -0.11 -41.00
C LEU A 218 2.50 -1.33 -40.47
N ILE A 219 3.83 -1.30 -40.56
CA ILE A 219 4.72 -2.30 -39.95
C ILE A 219 5.90 -1.58 -39.32
N GLU A 220 6.19 -1.87 -38.05
CA GLU A 220 7.33 -1.31 -37.32
C GLU A 220 8.29 -2.43 -36.85
N SER A 221 9.24 -2.82 -37.70
CA SER A 221 10.22 -3.86 -37.36
C SER A 221 11.33 -3.43 -36.40
N THR A 222 11.61 -2.14 -36.26
CA THR A 222 12.61 -1.62 -35.31
C THR A 222 12.14 -1.84 -33.88
N TRP A 223 10.99 -1.27 -33.49
CA TRP A 223 10.40 -1.47 -32.15
C TRP A 223 9.79 -2.87 -31.98
N GLY A 224 9.50 -3.56 -33.07
CA GLY A 224 9.15 -4.99 -33.06
C GLY A 224 10.31 -5.91 -32.66
N ALA A 225 11.57 -5.48 -32.85
CA ALA A 225 12.76 -6.28 -32.55
C ALA A 225 13.20 -6.22 -31.08
N GLY A 226 12.83 -5.16 -30.37
CA GLY A 226 13.25 -4.93 -28.99
C GLY A 226 13.24 -3.47 -28.61
N HIS A 227 13.96 -3.15 -27.54
CA HIS A 227 14.03 -1.79 -27.00
C HIS A 227 15.45 -1.45 -26.53
N LEU A 228 15.68 -0.16 -26.22
CA LEU A 228 16.92 0.31 -25.60
C LEU A 228 16.76 0.34 -24.08
N THR A 229 17.75 -0.18 -23.34
CA THR A 229 17.81 -0.07 -21.88
C THR A 229 18.23 1.35 -21.45
N GLU A 230 18.14 1.65 -20.15
CA GLU A 230 18.60 2.93 -19.59
C GLU A 230 20.11 3.15 -19.86
N GLU A 231 20.89 2.08 -19.87
CA GLU A 231 22.33 2.05 -20.20
C GLU A 231 22.61 2.14 -21.71
N LYS A 232 21.60 2.44 -22.53
CA LYS A 232 21.70 2.60 -23.98
C LYS A 232 22.09 1.33 -24.74
N ASN A 233 21.86 0.16 -24.14
CA ASN A 233 22.08 -1.13 -24.80
C ASN A 233 20.80 -1.60 -25.50
N PHE A 234 20.94 -2.27 -26.64
CA PHE A 234 19.80 -2.92 -27.29
C PHE A 234 19.49 -4.24 -26.60
N GLN A 235 18.25 -4.40 -26.16
CA GLN A 235 17.71 -5.66 -25.67
C GLN A 235 16.70 -6.19 -26.68
N ARG A 236 17.03 -7.34 -27.29
CA ARG A 236 16.13 -8.03 -28.23
C ARG A 236 14.94 -8.62 -27.47
N GLU A 237 13.75 -8.23 -27.86
CA GLU A 237 12.49 -8.72 -27.31
C GLU A 237 11.40 -8.55 -28.38
N LEU A 238 10.89 -9.66 -28.92
CA LEU A 238 9.89 -9.60 -29.97
C LEU A 238 8.61 -8.95 -29.44
N ASN A 239 8.25 -7.79 -30.00
CA ASN A 239 6.97 -7.16 -29.74
C ASN A 239 6.05 -7.27 -30.95
N SER A 240 5.19 -8.29 -30.93
CA SER A 240 4.26 -8.59 -32.03
C SER A 240 3.16 -7.53 -32.25
N TYR A 241 2.96 -6.58 -31.31
CA TYR A 241 2.05 -5.46 -31.52
C TYR A 241 2.40 -4.69 -32.81
N TYR A 242 3.68 -4.48 -33.07
CA TYR A 242 4.17 -3.71 -34.22
C TYR A 242 4.08 -4.44 -35.58
N PHE A 243 3.59 -5.68 -35.59
CA PHE A 243 3.15 -6.33 -36.81
C PHE A 243 1.70 -5.95 -37.12
N LEU A 244 1.48 -5.11 -38.14
CA LEU A 244 0.15 -4.63 -38.53
C LEU A 244 -0.63 -3.98 -37.35
N PRO A 245 -0.07 -3.02 -36.59
CA PRO A 245 -0.82 -2.30 -35.56
C PRO A 245 -1.93 -1.46 -36.19
N LYS A 246 -3.00 -1.19 -35.44
CA LYS A 246 -4.04 -0.28 -35.93
C LYS A 246 -3.49 1.14 -36.03
N PRO A 247 -3.80 1.91 -37.08
CA PRO A 247 -3.30 3.28 -37.22
C PRO A 247 -3.78 4.21 -36.10
N VAL A 248 -5.01 4.01 -35.61
CA VAL A 248 -5.58 4.76 -34.48
C VAL A 248 -4.84 4.52 -33.15
N GLU A 249 -4.09 3.41 -33.05
CA GLU A 249 -3.25 3.09 -31.89
C GLU A 249 -1.82 3.61 -32.13
N MET A 250 -1.27 3.36 -33.33
CA MET A 250 0.09 3.74 -33.71
C MET A 250 0.34 5.25 -33.70
N ILE A 251 -0.67 6.06 -34.00
CA ILE A 251 -0.56 7.53 -34.03
C ILE A 251 -0.19 8.15 -32.68
N TYR A 252 -0.42 7.47 -31.55
CA TYR A 252 -0.03 7.97 -30.23
C TYR A 252 1.49 8.02 -30.03
N HIS A 253 2.24 7.24 -30.81
CA HIS A 253 3.69 7.11 -30.67
C HIS A 253 4.47 7.21 -31.99
N HIS A 254 3.80 7.23 -33.16
CA HIS A 254 4.40 7.50 -34.47
C HIS A 254 3.57 8.50 -35.29
N LEU A 255 4.18 9.60 -35.73
CA LEU A 255 3.58 10.56 -36.66
C LEU A 255 4.33 10.52 -38.01
N PRO A 256 3.74 9.99 -39.09
CA PRO A 256 4.32 10.10 -40.42
C PRO A 256 4.51 11.56 -40.86
N GLU A 257 5.59 11.82 -41.60
CA GLU A 257 5.83 13.13 -42.24
C GLU A 257 4.80 13.39 -43.35
N ASN A 258 4.53 12.39 -44.19
CA ASN A 258 3.47 12.44 -45.18
C ASN A 258 2.15 11.96 -44.56
N GLU A 259 1.18 12.88 -44.43
CA GLU A 259 -0.10 12.64 -43.77
C GLU A 259 -0.90 11.45 -44.32
N ARG A 260 -0.70 11.08 -45.61
CA ARG A 260 -1.37 9.91 -46.21
C ARG A 260 -1.08 8.62 -45.45
N TRP A 261 0.10 8.52 -44.85
CA TRP A 261 0.55 7.34 -44.12
C TRP A 261 0.08 7.29 -42.67
N GLN A 262 -0.69 8.27 -42.22
CA GLN A 262 -1.37 8.16 -40.94
C GLN A 262 -2.47 7.11 -41.00
N LEU A 263 -3.03 6.87 -42.19
CA LEU A 263 -4.17 5.96 -42.42
C LEU A 263 -5.35 6.30 -41.50
N LEU A 264 -5.53 7.61 -41.22
CA LEU A 264 -6.61 8.16 -40.42
C LEU A 264 -7.60 8.90 -41.33
N GLN A 265 -8.88 8.86 -40.97
CA GLN A 265 -9.92 9.59 -41.68
C GLN A 265 -9.65 11.10 -41.66
N LYS A 266 -9.14 11.60 -40.53
CA LYS A 266 -8.68 12.98 -40.35
C LYS A 266 -7.24 12.96 -39.83
N PRO A 267 -6.25 13.22 -40.70
CA PRO A 267 -4.87 13.32 -40.28
C PRO A 267 -4.65 14.41 -39.23
N ILE A 268 -3.71 14.18 -38.32
CA ILE A 268 -3.32 15.13 -37.28
C ILE A 268 -1.97 15.78 -37.62
N GLY A 269 -1.80 17.02 -37.18
CA GLY A 269 -0.52 17.73 -37.31
C GLY A 269 0.40 17.54 -36.10
N MET A 270 1.67 17.94 -36.25
CA MET A 270 2.68 17.88 -35.19
C MET A 270 2.22 18.53 -33.87
N LYS A 271 1.55 19.69 -33.93
CA LYS A 271 1.03 20.40 -32.75
C LYS A 271 0.08 19.53 -31.92
N GLN A 272 -0.82 18.80 -32.57
CA GLN A 272 -1.74 17.89 -31.90
C GLN A 272 -1.02 16.64 -31.39
N TYR A 273 -0.14 16.07 -32.19
CA TYR A 273 0.65 14.88 -31.83
C TYR A 273 1.47 15.08 -30.55
N VAL A 274 2.16 16.22 -30.39
CA VAL A 274 2.92 16.52 -29.16
C VAL A 274 2.02 16.76 -27.95
N GLN A 275 0.76 17.15 -28.17
CA GLN A 275 -0.23 17.32 -27.12
C GLN A 275 -0.91 16.01 -26.72
N MET A 276 -0.84 14.96 -27.52
CA MET A 276 -1.43 13.65 -27.19
C MET A 276 -0.62 12.89 -26.14
N PRO A 277 -1.28 12.06 -25.31
CA PRO A 277 -0.60 11.25 -24.30
C PRO A 277 0.38 10.26 -24.93
N LYS A 278 1.31 9.76 -24.12
CA LYS A 278 2.12 8.59 -24.50
C LYS A 278 1.39 7.34 -24.09
N LEU A 279 0.86 6.59 -25.05
CA LEU A 279 0.19 5.31 -24.81
C LEU A 279 1.08 4.19 -25.35
N GLN A 280 1.38 3.21 -24.49
CA GLN A 280 2.20 2.06 -24.84
C GLN A 280 1.34 0.92 -25.44
N PRO A 281 1.92 -0.02 -26.21
CA PRO A 281 1.21 -1.18 -26.75
C PRO A 281 0.32 -1.92 -25.74
N LEU A 282 0.80 -2.08 -24.49
CA LEU A 282 0.08 -2.78 -23.45
C LEU A 282 -1.23 -2.06 -23.04
N TYR A 283 -1.30 -0.73 -23.16
CA TYR A 283 -2.54 0.03 -22.92
C TYR A 283 -3.67 -0.48 -23.82
N PHE A 284 -3.38 -0.66 -25.11
CA PHE A 284 -4.36 -1.15 -26.09
C PHE A 284 -4.67 -2.64 -25.88
N ALA A 285 -3.65 -3.46 -25.61
CA ALA A 285 -3.82 -4.88 -25.37
C ALA A 285 -4.68 -5.20 -24.13
N LEU A 286 -4.68 -4.30 -23.13
CA LEU A 286 -5.49 -4.40 -21.92
C LEU A 286 -6.86 -3.74 -22.04
N ASN A 287 -7.22 -3.19 -23.21
CA ASN A 287 -8.47 -2.47 -23.45
C ASN A 287 -8.71 -1.34 -22.43
N LEU A 288 -7.65 -0.59 -22.12
CA LEU A 288 -7.75 0.61 -21.29
C LEU A 288 -8.26 1.78 -22.12
N ASP A 289 -9.05 2.66 -21.49
CA ASP A 289 -9.59 3.87 -22.11
C ASP A 289 -9.37 5.07 -21.18
N LEU A 290 -8.52 6.01 -21.60
CA LEU A 290 -8.21 7.24 -20.90
C LEU A 290 -9.35 8.25 -21.07
N ILE A 291 -10.26 8.24 -20.10
CA ILE A 291 -11.44 9.10 -20.08
C ILE A 291 -11.07 10.55 -19.78
N SER A 292 -10.15 10.78 -18.85
CA SER A 292 -9.66 12.12 -18.51
C SER A 292 -8.19 12.08 -18.06
N PRO A 293 -7.31 12.93 -18.63
CA PRO A 293 -7.60 13.87 -19.71
C PRO A 293 -7.67 13.16 -21.07
N ARG A 294 -8.79 13.27 -21.80
CA ARG A 294 -8.97 12.62 -23.10
C ARG A 294 -8.01 13.21 -24.12
N ASN A 295 -7.20 12.36 -24.76
CA ASN A 295 -6.27 12.72 -25.84
C ASN A 295 -5.31 13.88 -25.52
N GLN A 296 -5.01 14.12 -24.24
CA GLN A 296 -4.09 15.17 -23.81
C GLN A 296 -3.01 14.61 -22.89
N VAL A 297 -1.76 15.07 -23.09
CA VAL A 297 -0.60 14.72 -22.29
C VAL A 297 -0.54 15.53 -21.00
N HIS A 298 -1.08 16.75 -21.03
CA HIS A 298 -1.05 17.66 -19.90
C HIS A 298 -2.26 17.44 -19.00
N VAL A 299 -1.97 17.32 -17.71
CA VAL A 299 -2.94 17.21 -16.62
C VAL A 299 -2.79 18.46 -15.77
N ASN A 300 -3.92 19.02 -15.32
CA ASN A 300 -3.95 20.12 -14.37
C ASN A 300 -4.46 19.62 -13.01
N LEU A 301 -4.18 20.39 -11.96
CA LEU A 301 -4.87 20.19 -10.69
C LEU A 301 -6.37 20.41 -10.87
N VAL A 302 -7.17 19.64 -10.13
CA VAL A 302 -8.62 19.83 -10.09
C VAL A 302 -8.89 21.19 -9.42
N SER A 303 -9.82 21.96 -9.97
CA SER A 303 -10.15 23.30 -9.46
C SER A 303 -10.49 23.26 -7.97
N GLY A 304 -9.78 24.08 -7.17
CA GLY A 304 -9.96 24.14 -5.71
C GLY A 304 -9.45 22.91 -4.94
N LYS A 305 -8.72 21.98 -5.57
CA LYS A 305 -8.13 20.80 -4.92
C LYS A 305 -6.61 20.83 -5.02
N ALA A 306 -5.97 20.15 -4.07
CA ALA A 306 -4.52 20.00 -4.02
C ALA A 306 -3.99 18.79 -4.83
N TYR A 307 -4.82 18.21 -5.70
CA TYR A 307 -4.46 17.04 -6.50
C TYR A 307 -4.99 17.15 -7.93
N ALA A 308 -4.33 16.45 -8.85
CA ALA A 308 -4.84 16.12 -10.17
C ALA A 308 -5.56 14.77 -10.14
N LEU A 309 -6.54 14.58 -11.02
CA LEU A 309 -7.32 13.35 -11.16
C LEU A 309 -7.26 12.87 -12.61
N ILE A 310 -6.94 11.59 -12.77
CA ILE A 310 -6.97 10.87 -14.04
C ILE A 310 -8.00 9.76 -13.92
N LEU A 311 -8.84 9.64 -14.95
CA LEU A 311 -9.89 8.62 -15.04
C LEU A 311 -9.57 7.66 -16.17
N ILE A 312 -9.48 6.37 -15.86
CA ILE A 312 -9.20 5.32 -16.83
C ILE A 312 -10.25 4.23 -16.68
N LYS A 313 -10.98 3.96 -17.76
CA LYS A 313 -11.88 2.82 -17.81
C LYS A 313 -11.09 1.58 -18.22
N GLY A 314 -11.36 0.45 -17.58
CA GLY A 314 -10.63 -0.79 -17.85
C GLY A 314 -11.32 -2.03 -17.29
N PRO A 315 -10.99 -3.23 -17.80
CA PRO A 315 -11.51 -4.48 -17.29
C PRO A 315 -11.19 -4.70 -15.80
N SER A 316 -12.04 -5.44 -15.09
CA SER A 316 -11.86 -5.71 -13.65
C SER A 316 -10.69 -6.65 -13.31
N ASP A 317 -10.11 -7.33 -14.31
CA ASP A 317 -8.92 -8.18 -14.17
C ASP A 317 -7.62 -7.42 -14.48
N VAL A 318 -7.66 -6.09 -14.60
CA VAL A 318 -6.50 -5.24 -14.81
C VAL A 318 -6.24 -4.40 -13.57
N ASP A 319 -5.05 -4.56 -12.99
CA ASP A 319 -4.59 -3.75 -11.87
C ASP A 319 -3.72 -2.59 -12.38
N LEU A 320 -3.94 -1.40 -11.82
CA LEU A 320 -3.16 -0.20 -12.11
C LEU A 320 -2.40 0.28 -10.87
N ILE A 321 -1.15 0.69 -11.07
CA ILE A 321 -0.40 1.51 -10.13
C ILE A 321 0.09 2.77 -10.84
N ALA A 322 0.37 3.82 -10.09
CA ALA A 322 0.88 5.06 -10.66
C ALA A 322 2.14 5.53 -9.93
N LYS A 323 2.90 6.39 -10.58
CA LYS A 323 4.04 7.08 -9.99
C LYS A 323 4.03 8.54 -10.42
N LEU A 324 4.08 9.43 -9.44
CA LEU A 324 4.40 10.84 -9.65
C LEU A 324 5.91 11.06 -9.48
N LYS A 325 6.56 11.69 -10.46
CA LYS A 325 8.00 11.99 -10.41
C LYS A 325 8.28 13.46 -10.72
N LEU A 326 9.30 14.01 -10.08
CA LEU A 326 9.93 15.27 -10.44
C LEU A 326 11.44 15.03 -10.56
N ASN A 327 12.07 15.50 -11.65
CA ASN A 327 13.50 15.29 -11.91
C ASN A 327 13.92 13.81 -11.77
N ASN A 328 13.11 12.91 -12.34
CA ASN A 328 13.23 11.45 -12.26
C ASN A 328 13.15 10.82 -10.85
N LYS A 329 12.95 11.61 -9.80
CA LYS A 329 12.75 11.12 -8.43
C LYS A 329 11.26 10.96 -8.13
N ARG A 330 10.88 9.82 -7.54
CA ARG A 330 9.50 9.59 -7.10
C ARG A 330 9.15 10.53 -5.96
N ILE A 331 7.94 11.08 -5.99
CA ILE A 331 7.36 11.80 -4.87
C ILE A 331 6.64 10.79 -3.97
N GLU A 332 7.15 10.57 -2.77
CA GLU A 332 6.50 9.72 -1.78
C GLU A 332 5.16 10.33 -1.34
N GLY A 333 4.12 9.49 -1.29
CA GLY A 333 2.74 9.93 -1.06
C GLY A 333 2.14 10.80 -2.17
N GLY A 334 2.81 10.91 -3.33
CA GLY A 334 2.36 11.75 -4.44
C GLY A 334 1.30 11.11 -5.34
N ASP A 335 0.95 9.84 -5.12
CA ASP A 335 0.03 9.08 -5.95
C ASP A 335 -0.91 8.19 -5.12
N ARG A 336 -2.15 8.01 -5.61
CA ARG A 336 -3.12 7.03 -5.11
C ARG A 336 -3.99 6.51 -6.25
N VAL A 337 -4.19 5.20 -6.34
CA VAL A 337 -5.07 4.59 -7.35
C VAL A 337 -6.19 3.84 -6.64
N GLU A 338 -7.43 4.13 -7.05
CA GLU A 338 -8.64 3.47 -6.55
C GLU A 338 -9.37 2.83 -7.75
N PHE A 339 -9.96 1.65 -7.55
CA PHE A 339 -10.77 1.00 -8.58
C PHE A 339 -12.23 0.92 -8.15
N ASP A 340 -13.11 1.51 -8.94
CA ASP A 340 -14.56 1.39 -8.79
C ASP A 340 -15.05 0.23 -9.65
N THR A 341 -15.32 -0.89 -8.97
CA THR A 341 -15.79 -2.12 -9.60
C THR A 341 -17.14 -1.97 -10.30
N LYS A 342 -18.01 -1.04 -9.85
CA LYS A 342 -19.34 -0.85 -10.45
C LYS A 342 -19.25 -0.12 -11.78
N GLN A 343 -18.36 0.87 -11.85
CA GLN A 343 -18.17 1.68 -13.06
C GLN A 343 -17.05 1.15 -13.96
N GLN A 344 -16.30 0.13 -13.51
CA GLN A 344 -15.07 -0.35 -14.15
C GLN A 344 -14.08 0.80 -14.42
N MET A 345 -13.90 1.64 -13.39
CA MET A 345 -13.19 2.92 -13.50
C MET A 345 -12.07 2.98 -12.48
N HIS A 346 -10.85 3.22 -12.94
CA HIS A 346 -9.73 3.59 -12.10
C HIS A 346 -9.71 5.11 -11.91
N ARG A 347 -9.68 5.54 -10.64
CA ARG A 347 -9.48 6.93 -10.22
C ARG A 347 -8.05 7.07 -9.71
N CYS A 348 -7.22 7.76 -10.49
CA CYS A 348 -5.80 7.95 -10.19
C CYS A 348 -5.58 9.40 -9.73
N TYR A 349 -5.26 9.59 -8.45
CA TYR A 349 -5.01 10.88 -7.82
C TYR A 349 -3.52 11.17 -7.75
N PHE A 350 -3.14 12.42 -7.98
CA PHE A 350 -1.74 12.86 -7.96
C PHE A 350 -1.60 14.15 -7.16
N ALA A 351 -0.84 14.12 -6.07
CA ALA A 351 -0.61 15.26 -5.19
C ALA A 351 0.86 15.70 -5.29
N PRO A 352 1.16 16.80 -6.01
CA PRO A 352 2.52 17.33 -6.06
C PRO A 352 2.91 17.96 -4.72
N ASN A 353 4.21 17.95 -4.42
CA ASN A 353 4.75 18.59 -3.21
C ASN A 353 5.61 19.83 -3.50
N THR A 354 5.85 20.13 -4.79
CA THR A 354 6.72 21.21 -5.25
C THR A 354 6.22 21.78 -6.58
N ILE A 355 6.69 22.97 -6.95
CA ILE A 355 6.44 23.60 -8.26
C ILE A 355 7.31 22.90 -9.31
N GLY A 356 6.78 22.72 -10.52
CA GLY A 356 7.55 22.22 -11.66
C GLY A 356 6.77 21.29 -12.59
N LYS A 357 7.48 20.80 -13.61
CA LYS A 357 7.00 19.82 -14.59
C LYS A 357 7.15 18.41 -14.04
N HIS A 358 6.05 17.84 -13.56
CA HIS A 358 6.01 16.49 -13.00
C HIS A 358 5.66 15.48 -14.09
N LYS A 359 6.33 14.32 -14.05
CA LYS A 359 6.02 13.18 -14.90
C LYS A 359 5.09 12.22 -14.16
N ILE A 360 3.97 11.90 -14.78
CA ILE A 360 3.06 10.86 -14.34
C ILE A 360 3.31 9.63 -15.21
N THR A 361 3.48 8.48 -14.57
CA THR A 361 3.55 7.19 -15.27
C THR A 361 2.58 6.23 -14.62
N ILE A 362 1.68 5.68 -15.42
CA ILE A 362 0.70 4.67 -15.00
C ILE A 362 1.19 3.34 -15.56
N TYR A 363 1.21 2.35 -14.68
CA TYR A 363 1.61 0.99 -14.99
C TYR A 363 0.41 0.08 -14.83
N ALA A 364 0.35 -0.95 -15.66
CA ALA A 364 -0.71 -1.95 -15.61
C ALA A 364 -0.15 -3.36 -15.52
N LYS A 365 -0.99 -4.25 -14.99
CA LYS A 365 -0.79 -5.69 -14.98
C LYS A 365 -2.13 -6.38 -15.19
N LYS A 366 -2.14 -7.49 -15.94
CA LYS A 366 -3.31 -8.37 -16.06
C LYS A 366 -3.24 -9.51 -15.03
N GLY A 367 -4.28 -9.65 -14.22
CA GLY A 367 -4.47 -10.72 -13.23
C GLY A 367 -3.44 -10.78 -12.09
N ASP A 368 -3.61 -11.75 -11.19
CA ASP A 368 -2.81 -11.85 -9.96
C ASP A 368 -1.45 -12.57 -10.13
N LYS A 369 -1.26 -13.39 -11.16
CA LYS A 369 -0.06 -14.25 -11.28
C LYS A 369 1.05 -13.64 -12.14
N GLU A 370 2.27 -13.63 -11.59
CA GLU A 370 3.62 -13.49 -12.19
C GLU A 370 3.93 -12.32 -13.14
N ASN A 371 2.94 -11.58 -13.64
CA ASN A 371 3.17 -10.47 -14.53
C ASN A 371 3.79 -9.28 -13.78
N ILE A 372 4.86 -8.72 -14.34
CA ILE A 372 5.49 -7.51 -13.84
C ILE A 372 4.66 -6.31 -14.33
N TYR A 373 4.47 -5.30 -13.48
CA TYR A 373 3.86 -4.05 -13.90
C TYR A 373 4.68 -3.38 -15.00
N GLN A 374 4.06 -3.11 -16.15
CA GLN A 374 4.67 -2.42 -17.28
C GLN A 374 3.99 -1.07 -17.49
N ASP A 375 4.72 -0.11 -18.04
CA ASP A 375 4.18 1.22 -18.31
C ASP A 375 3.10 1.15 -19.41
N VAL A 376 2.01 1.87 -19.21
CA VAL A 376 0.89 1.93 -20.16
C VAL A 376 0.58 3.35 -20.60
N ILE A 377 0.72 4.33 -19.70
CA ILE A 377 0.37 5.73 -19.97
C ILE A 377 1.44 6.65 -19.37
N GLY A 378 1.93 7.58 -20.19
CA GLY A 378 2.81 8.67 -19.79
C GLY A 378 2.13 10.04 -19.98
N LEU A 379 2.09 10.83 -18.90
CA LEU A 379 1.44 12.15 -18.82
C LEU A 379 2.33 13.15 -18.08
N THR A 380 1.99 14.42 -18.17
CA THR A 380 2.71 15.54 -17.54
C THR A 380 1.76 16.38 -16.70
N LEU A 381 2.12 16.63 -15.44
CA LEU A 381 1.44 17.58 -14.56
C LEU A 381 2.34 18.81 -14.37
N ASN A 382 1.93 19.95 -14.91
CA ASN A 382 2.66 21.21 -14.73
C ASN A 382 2.06 21.97 -13.55
N VAL A 383 2.86 22.15 -12.50
CA VAL A 383 2.48 22.90 -11.30
C VAL A 383 3.21 24.22 -11.34
N ASN A 384 2.48 25.31 -11.59
CA ASN A 384 3.05 26.66 -11.63
C ASN A 384 3.00 27.36 -10.26
N GLU A 385 2.02 26.98 -9.43
CA GLU A 385 1.82 27.48 -8.07
C GLU A 385 1.38 26.31 -7.18
N MET A 386 1.80 26.32 -5.92
CA MET A 386 1.42 25.29 -4.97
C MET A 386 0.02 25.54 -4.40
N PRO A 387 -0.80 24.49 -4.19
CA PRO A 387 -2.03 24.61 -3.41
C PRO A 387 -1.76 25.18 -2.02
N GLU A 388 -2.68 26.01 -1.51
CA GLU A 388 -2.58 26.59 -0.15
C GLU A 388 -2.39 25.53 0.94
N ASN A 389 -3.07 24.39 0.78
CA ASN A 389 -2.98 23.23 1.68
C ASN A 389 -2.56 22.01 0.87
N PRO A 390 -1.24 21.78 0.67
CA PRO A 390 -0.74 20.59 0.00
C PRO A 390 -1.13 19.34 0.76
N ILE A 391 -1.42 18.27 0.01
CA ILE A 391 -1.80 16.98 0.58
C ILE A 391 -0.81 15.90 0.15
N SER A 392 -0.94 14.72 0.76
CA SER A 392 -0.31 13.50 0.27
C SER A 392 -1.11 12.28 0.67
N PHE A 393 -0.85 11.14 0.04
CA PHE A 393 -1.63 9.93 0.23
C PHE A 393 -0.82 8.83 0.91
N PRO A 394 -1.35 8.17 1.96
CA PRO A 394 -0.70 6.99 2.51
C PRO A 394 -0.61 5.89 1.45
N LYS A 395 0.39 5.02 1.57
CA LYS A 395 0.52 3.88 0.66
C LYS A 395 -0.61 2.90 0.94
N THR A 396 -1.41 2.60 -0.08
CA THR A 396 -2.51 1.63 0.00
C THR A 396 -2.25 0.42 -0.89
N TRP A 397 -2.78 -0.73 -0.49
CA TRP A 397 -2.82 -1.96 -1.30
C TRP A 397 -4.26 -2.27 -1.71
N LYS A 398 -4.44 -3.13 -2.71
CA LYS A 398 -5.77 -3.57 -3.20
C LYS A 398 -6.71 -4.02 -2.07
N ASN A 399 -6.16 -4.75 -1.09
CA ASN A 399 -6.90 -5.23 0.09
C ASN A 399 -7.63 -4.11 0.87
N PHE A 400 -7.08 -2.90 0.92
CA PHE A 400 -7.72 -1.76 1.59
C PHE A 400 -9.06 -1.41 0.94
N PHE A 401 -9.11 -1.42 -0.40
CA PHE A 401 -10.32 -1.12 -1.16
C PHE A 401 -11.28 -2.31 -1.20
N ASP A 402 -10.77 -3.54 -1.37
CA ASP A 402 -11.58 -4.77 -1.38
C ASP A 402 -12.35 -4.99 -0.06
N LEU A 403 -11.78 -4.53 1.06
CA LEU A 403 -12.39 -4.57 2.39
C LEU A 403 -13.24 -3.33 2.71
N ASN A 404 -13.40 -2.38 1.78
CA ASN A 404 -14.12 -1.12 1.96
C ASN A 404 -13.65 -0.34 3.20
N MET A 405 -12.33 -0.24 3.40
CA MET A 405 -11.74 0.50 4.51
C MET A 405 -11.61 1.99 4.18
N GLU A 406 -11.67 2.84 5.20
CA GLU A 406 -11.48 4.30 5.07
C GLU A 406 -10.54 4.80 6.17
N VAL A 407 -9.58 5.65 5.80
CA VAL A 407 -8.80 6.43 6.77
C VAL A 407 -9.65 7.63 7.21
N VAL A 408 -10.09 7.62 8.46
CA VAL A 408 -10.84 8.72 9.06
C VAL A 408 -9.91 9.82 9.54
N SER A 409 -8.75 9.47 10.08
CA SER A 409 -7.71 10.40 10.53
C SER A 409 -6.34 9.69 10.61
N PRO A 410 -5.22 10.35 10.30
CA PRO A 410 -5.14 11.65 9.67
C PRO A 410 -5.57 11.57 8.20
N LYS A 411 -6.33 12.57 7.72
CA LYS A 411 -6.65 12.71 6.30
C LYS A 411 -5.53 13.43 5.58
N ASP A 412 -5.46 13.23 4.27
CA ASP A 412 -4.66 14.08 3.37
C ASP A 412 -3.15 14.12 3.66
N THR A 413 -2.63 13.11 4.36
CA THR A 413 -1.19 12.96 4.57
C THR A 413 -0.74 11.49 4.53
N HIS A 414 0.45 11.26 4.00
CA HIS A 414 1.19 10.00 4.18
C HIS A 414 2.14 10.04 5.38
N LEU A 415 2.46 11.25 5.87
CA LEU A 415 3.48 11.51 6.88
C LEU A 415 2.85 12.07 8.15
N ILE A 416 3.00 11.34 9.25
CA ILE A 416 2.54 11.73 10.58
C ILE A 416 3.75 12.24 11.36
N LYS A 417 3.68 13.47 11.87
CA LYS A 417 4.74 14.05 12.71
C LYS A 417 4.42 13.81 14.17
N VAL A 418 5.29 13.10 14.89
CA VAL A 418 5.18 12.88 16.34
C VAL A 418 6.21 13.77 17.03
N HIS A 419 5.80 14.99 17.37
CA HIS A 419 6.63 16.03 17.98
C HIS A 419 5.98 16.60 19.25
N ASN A 420 6.67 17.49 19.97
CA ASN A 420 6.09 18.36 21.01
C ASN A 420 5.33 17.62 22.13
N ARG A 421 5.98 16.61 22.74
CA ARG A 421 5.42 15.77 23.82
C ARG A 421 4.31 14.81 23.41
N GLN A 422 3.98 14.72 22.12
CA GLN A 422 3.16 13.62 21.62
C GLN A 422 3.98 12.32 21.70
N THR A 423 3.36 11.28 22.25
CA THR A 423 4.04 10.01 22.54
C THR A 423 3.79 8.93 21.50
N ASP A 424 2.69 9.06 20.75
CA ASP A 424 2.23 8.12 19.74
C ASP A 424 1.56 8.83 18.56
N ALA A 425 1.65 8.24 17.38
CA ALA A 425 0.79 8.55 16.24
C ALA A 425 -0.51 7.74 16.37
N GLU A 426 -1.65 8.37 16.07
CA GLU A 426 -2.95 7.69 16.04
C GLU A 426 -3.57 7.76 14.64
N VAL A 427 -3.90 6.59 14.11
CA VAL A 427 -4.65 6.41 12.88
C VAL A 427 -6.02 5.83 13.20
N LEU A 428 -7.07 6.51 12.77
CA LEU A 428 -8.45 6.08 12.89
C LEU A 428 -8.92 5.46 11.58
N ILE A 429 -9.33 4.20 11.62
CA ILE A 429 -9.82 3.46 10.45
C ILE A 429 -11.29 3.12 10.64
N ARG A 430 -12.11 3.39 9.62
CA ARG A 430 -13.45 2.84 9.49
C ARG A 430 -13.39 1.59 8.63
N SER A 431 -14.10 0.54 9.04
CA SER A 431 -14.25 -0.69 8.27
C SER A 431 -15.64 -1.29 8.50
N PRO A 432 -16.09 -2.22 7.65
CA PRO A 432 -17.17 -3.14 7.97
C PRO A 432 -16.90 -3.94 9.27
N ASP A 433 -17.98 -4.41 9.91
CA ASP A 433 -17.92 -5.15 11.20
C ASP A 433 -17.25 -6.53 11.07
N ASP A 434 -17.16 -7.09 9.86
CA ASP A 434 -16.53 -8.38 9.58
C ASP A 434 -15.01 -8.27 9.30
N VAL A 435 -14.43 -7.07 9.42
CA VAL A 435 -12.98 -6.83 9.21
C VAL A 435 -12.24 -6.76 10.55
N GLU A 436 -11.04 -7.34 10.59
CA GLU A 436 -10.09 -7.23 11.70
C GLU A 436 -8.79 -6.59 11.23
N LEU A 437 -8.19 -5.79 12.11
CA LEU A 437 -6.94 -5.07 11.84
C LEU A 437 -5.81 -5.50 12.77
N LEU A 438 -4.59 -5.47 12.22
CA LEU A 438 -3.34 -5.64 12.96
C LEU A 438 -2.40 -4.49 12.62
N GLY A 439 -1.61 -4.05 13.61
CA GLY A 439 -0.60 -3.01 13.42
C GLY A 439 0.80 -3.59 13.39
N SER A 440 1.72 -2.88 12.73
CA SER A 440 3.15 -3.11 12.82
C SER A 440 3.87 -1.76 12.73
N LEU A 441 4.91 -1.59 13.54
CA LEU A 441 5.79 -0.44 13.48
C LEU A 441 7.21 -0.93 13.22
N THR A 442 7.84 -0.46 12.15
CA THR A 442 9.22 -0.79 11.80
C THR A 442 10.06 0.47 11.61
N ASN A 443 11.35 0.40 11.91
CA ASN A 443 12.29 1.49 11.64
C ASN A 443 12.79 1.44 10.18
N THR A 444 13.68 2.36 9.80
CA THR A 444 14.26 2.40 8.43
C THR A 444 15.13 1.20 8.06
N ARG A 445 15.48 0.33 9.02
CA ARG A 445 16.20 -0.93 8.80
C ARG A 445 15.25 -2.13 8.73
N GLU A 446 13.94 -1.88 8.65
CA GLU A 446 12.88 -2.90 8.66
C GLU A 446 12.82 -3.72 9.97
N GLU A 447 13.49 -3.24 11.03
CA GLU A 447 13.44 -3.89 12.35
C GLU A 447 12.13 -3.50 13.06
N LYS A 448 11.44 -4.50 13.62
CA LYS A 448 10.20 -4.32 14.36
C LYS A 448 10.44 -3.61 15.69
N VAL A 449 9.61 -2.60 15.99
CA VAL A 449 9.60 -1.92 17.29
C VAL A 449 8.71 -2.70 18.24
N GLU A 450 9.30 -3.45 19.16
CA GLU A 450 8.56 -4.21 20.17
C GLU A 450 7.78 -3.27 21.11
N GLY A 451 6.50 -3.60 21.35
CA GLY A 451 5.56 -2.71 22.04
C GLY A 451 5.25 -1.40 21.30
N GLY A 452 5.69 -1.25 20.05
CA GLY A 452 5.56 -0.02 19.27
C GLY A 452 4.18 0.22 18.65
N HIS A 453 3.18 -0.63 18.90
CA HIS A 453 1.84 -0.45 18.37
C HIS A 453 0.75 -0.98 19.30
N GLN A 454 -0.45 -0.44 19.16
CA GLN A 454 -1.67 -0.91 19.81
C GLN A 454 -2.86 -0.69 18.87
N VAL A 455 -3.51 -1.79 18.45
CA VAL A 455 -4.65 -1.74 17.52
C VAL A 455 -5.87 -2.38 18.16
N PHE A 456 -6.98 -1.65 18.20
CA PHE A 456 -8.23 -2.13 18.78
C PHE A 456 -9.46 -1.44 18.20
N TYR A 457 -10.61 -2.10 18.29
CA TYR A 457 -11.88 -1.54 17.85
C TYR A 457 -12.58 -0.80 19.01
N ASP A 458 -12.75 0.51 18.85
CA ASP A 458 -13.52 1.36 19.78
C ASP A 458 -15.00 1.28 19.44
N ARG A 459 -15.74 0.46 20.21
CA ARG A 459 -17.19 0.24 20.02
C ARG A 459 -18.03 1.51 20.24
N HIS A 460 -17.56 2.47 21.03
CA HIS A 460 -18.30 3.71 21.28
C HIS A 460 -18.23 4.67 20.09
N LYS A 461 -17.10 4.68 19.38
CA LYS A 461 -16.90 5.51 18.18
C LYS A 461 -17.19 4.77 16.88
N SER A 462 -17.36 3.44 16.93
CA SER A 462 -17.47 2.55 15.76
C SER A 462 -16.31 2.72 14.79
N LEU A 463 -15.08 2.75 15.34
CA LEU A 463 -13.84 2.95 14.61
C LEU A 463 -12.71 2.10 15.20
N TRP A 464 -11.81 1.65 14.34
CA TRP A 464 -10.53 1.13 14.78
C TRP A 464 -9.60 2.27 15.17
N ARG A 465 -8.93 2.12 16.32
CA ARG A 465 -7.87 2.98 16.80
C ARG A 465 -6.55 2.24 16.66
N CYS A 466 -5.70 2.72 15.76
CA CYS A 466 -4.38 2.18 15.49
C CYS A 466 -3.33 3.16 16.01
N LYS A 467 -2.73 2.85 17.15
CA LYS A 467 -1.70 3.67 17.80
C LYS A 467 -0.32 3.12 17.51
N PHE A 468 0.65 4.00 17.27
CA PHE A 468 2.03 3.66 16.96
C PHE A 468 2.97 4.53 17.79
N ALA A 469 3.81 3.91 18.61
CA ALA A 469 4.73 4.57 19.53
C ALA A 469 6.18 4.33 19.10
N PRO A 470 6.82 5.30 18.41
CA PRO A 470 8.25 5.27 18.14
C PRO A 470 9.08 5.14 19.42
N ASN A 471 10.15 4.35 19.37
CA ASN A 471 11.03 4.10 20.51
C ASN A 471 12.28 5.01 20.53
N CYS A 472 12.54 5.75 19.45
CA CYS A 472 13.61 6.72 19.33
C CYS A 472 13.27 7.77 18.26
N ASP A 473 14.10 8.82 18.17
CA ASP A 473 14.02 9.81 17.10
C ASP A 473 14.40 9.19 15.75
N GLY A 474 13.63 9.50 14.71
CA GLY A 474 13.86 8.98 13.36
C GLY A 474 12.59 8.76 12.55
N MET A 475 12.77 8.06 11.42
CA MET A 475 11.68 7.70 10.51
C MET A 475 11.21 6.27 10.75
N PHE A 476 9.89 6.06 10.73
CA PHE A 476 9.27 4.75 10.92
C PHE A 476 8.18 4.49 9.89
N ASP A 477 7.87 3.21 9.66
CA ASP A 477 6.75 2.73 8.88
C ASP A 477 5.68 2.16 9.80
N ALA A 478 4.52 2.81 9.82
CA ALA A 478 3.33 2.38 10.54
C ALA A 478 2.38 1.67 9.56
N GLN A 479 2.46 0.33 9.56
CA GLN A 479 1.68 -0.51 8.67
C GLN A 479 0.44 -1.05 9.39
N ILE A 480 -0.70 -0.96 8.73
CA ILE A 480 -1.95 -1.59 9.13
C ILE A 480 -2.25 -2.72 8.15
N LEU A 481 -2.37 -3.93 8.68
CA LEU A 481 -2.77 -5.12 7.97
C LEU A 481 -4.25 -5.42 8.27
N ALA A 482 -4.93 -6.07 7.33
CA ALA A 482 -6.35 -6.37 7.45
C ALA A 482 -6.71 -7.74 6.87
N LYS A 483 -7.77 -8.35 7.39
CA LYS A 483 -8.43 -9.54 6.84
C LYS A 483 -9.90 -9.57 7.26
N ARG A 484 -10.73 -10.43 6.66
CA ARG A 484 -12.06 -10.72 7.22
C ARG A 484 -11.94 -11.69 8.40
N LYS A 485 -12.86 -11.58 9.35
CA LYS A 485 -12.98 -12.45 10.53
C LYS A 485 -13.12 -13.92 10.15
N ALA A 486 -13.89 -14.19 9.10
CA ALA A 486 -14.13 -15.54 8.60
C ALA A 486 -12.92 -16.14 7.87
N ASP A 487 -11.98 -15.31 7.42
CA ASP A 487 -10.82 -15.78 6.66
C ASP A 487 -9.83 -16.50 7.58
N LYS A 488 -9.52 -17.75 7.22
CA LYS A 488 -8.46 -18.54 7.87
C LYS A 488 -7.05 -18.11 7.42
N GLY A 489 -6.94 -17.21 6.45
CA GLY A 489 -5.68 -16.69 5.93
C GLY A 489 -4.96 -15.73 6.88
N GLN A 490 -3.73 -15.36 6.50
CA GLN A 490 -2.95 -14.36 7.22
C GLN A 490 -3.46 -12.94 6.94
N TYR A 491 -3.17 -12.02 7.86
CA TYR A 491 -3.35 -10.60 7.63
C TYR A 491 -2.47 -10.15 6.45
N THR A 492 -3.03 -9.36 5.54
CA THR A 492 -2.26 -8.77 4.43
C THR A 492 -2.26 -7.25 4.53
N SER A 493 -1.21 -6.62 4.00
CA SER A 493 -1.05 -5.16 4.05
C SER A 493 -2.27 -4.44 3.46
N ALA A 494 -2.78 -3.44 4.17
CA ALA A 494 -3.88 -2.61 3.72
C ALA A 494 -3.42 -1.17 3.49
N VAL A 495 -2.84 -0.53 4.51
CA VAL A 495 -2.38 0.87 4.43
C VAL A 495 -1.12 1.09 5.25
N ASN A 496 -0.25 2.01 4.81
CA ASN A 496 0.98 2.36 5.50
C ASN A 496 1.20 3.88 5.53
N PHE A 497 1.62 4.38 6.70
CA PHE A 497 2.03 5.75 6.92
C PHE A 497 3.50 5.82 7.30
N LYS A 498 4.17 6.91 6.92
CA LYS A 498 5.45 7.28 7.48
C LYS A 498 5.22 8.05 8.78
N ILE A 499 6.08 7.82 9.77
CA ILE A 499 6.14 8.61 10.99
C ILE A 499 7.50 9.30 11.07
N ASP A 500 7.52 10.63 11.20
CA ASP A 500 8.69 11.43 11.56
C ASP A 500 8.62 11.72 13.07
N ALA A 501 9.49 11.09 13.84
CA ALA A 501 9.51 11.15 15.29
C ALA A 501 10.71 11.98 15.77
N LYS A 502 10.45 12.99 16.62
CA LYS A 502 11.51 13.84 17.21
C LYS A 502 11.21 14.18 18.66
N ASN A 503 12.26 14.23 19.47
CA ASN A 503 12.20 14.47 20.90
C ASN A 503 11.37 13.40 21.64
N ILE A 504 11.59 12.13 21.32
CA ILE A 504 10.97 11.00 22.01
C ILE A 504 11.46 10.93 23.47
N LEU A 505 10.53 10.70 24.39
CA LEU A 505 10.80 10.64 25.83
C LEU A 505 11.63 9.42 26.21
N THR A 506 12.44 9.54 27.27
CA THR A 506 13.20 8.43 27.86
C THR A 506 12.67 8.11 29.26
N PRO A 507 12.21 6.87 29.54
CA PRO A 507 12.05 5.77 28.58
C PRO A 507 10.89 6.03 27.60
N PRO A 508 10.95 5.45 26.39
CA PRO A 508 9.91 5.62 25.37
C PRO A 508 8.59 4.98 25.80
N MET A 509 7.49 5.51 25.25
CA MET A 509 6.18 4.88 25.36
C MET A 509 6.22 3.51 24.66
N SER A 510 5.59 2.53 25.29
CA SER A 510 5.36 1.21 24.68
C SER A 510 4.04 0.63 25.19
N TYR A 511 3.47 -0.30 24.43
CA TYR A 511 2.21 -0.95 24.76
C TYR A 511 2.40 -2.44 25.01
N PRO A 512 1.76 -3.00 26.04
CA PRO A 512 1.70 -4.44 26.19
C PRO A 512 0.86 -5.06 25.08
N ASN A 513 1.07 -6.36 24.84
CA ASN A 513 0.19 -7.09 23.94
C ASN A 513 -1.19 -7.18 24.59
N THR A 514 -2.23 -6.79 23.86
CA THR A 514 -3.62 -6.84 24.32
C THR A 514 -4.46 -7.61 23.33
N TRP A 515 -5.40 -8.39 23.84
CA TRP A 515 -6.39 -9.12 23.04
C TRP A 515 -7.71 -8.34 22.98
N PRO A 516 -8.59 -8.59 21.99
CA PRO A 516 -9.88 -7.89 21.87
C PRO A 516 -10.70 -7.89 23.17
N LEU A 517 -10.65 -9.00 23.91
CA LEU A 517 -11.36 -9.16 25.18
C LEU A 517 -10.95 -8.10 26.23
N PHE A 518 -9.72 -7.58 26.18
CA PHE A 518 -9.27 -6.50 27.08
C PHE A 518 -10.20 -5.27 26.98
N TYR A 519 -10.52 -4.88 25.74
CA TYR A 519 -11.36 -3.72 25.46
C TYR A 519 -12.84 -4.02 25.68
N GLU A 520 -13.29 -5.25 25.39
CA GLU A 520 -14.68 -5.70 25.64
C GLU A 520 -15.03 -5.76 27.13
N LEU A 521 -14.05 -6.10 27.96
CA LEU A 521 -14.19 -6.07 29.42
C LEU A 521 -14.00 -4.66 30.00
N GLY A 522 -13.65 -3.65 29.20
CA GLY A 522 -13.45 -2.28 29.67
C GLY A 522 -12.24 -2.11 30.61
N LEU A 523 -11.20 -2.94 30.44
CA LEU A 523 -10.01 -2.91 31.28
C LEU A 523 -9.16 -1.68 31.00
N LYS A 524 -8.48 -1.17 32.03
CA LYS A 524 -7.49 -0.08 31.92
C LYS A 524 -6.25 -0.42 32.73
N ILE A 525 -5.07 -0.27 32.13
CA ILE A 525 -3.79 -0.46 32.81
C ILE A 525 -3.47 0.80 33.59
N GLU A 526 -3.42 0.68 34.91
CA GLU A 526 -3.15 1.78 35.83
C GLU A 526 -1.66 1.84 36.20
N SER A 527 -0.98 0.68 36.25
CA SER A 527 0.47 0.59 36.42
C SER A 527 0.98 -0.74 35.83
N PRO A 528 2.09 -0.77 35.06
CA PRO A 528 2.84 0.40 34.60
C PRO A 528 2.08 1.13 33.48
N ARG A 529 1.98 2.46 33.56
CA ARG A 529 1.38 3.26 32.47
C ARG A 529 2.35 3.34 31.30
N ASN A 530 1.82 3.24 30.08
CA ASN A 530 2.58 3.50 28.84
C ASN A 530 3.85 2.65 28.69
N ARG A 531 3.84 1.42 29.22
CA ARG A 531 4.95 0.48 29.09
C ARG A 531 4.46 -0.93 28.75
N ALA A 532 5.17 -1.58 27.83
CA ALA A 532 5.03 -3.01 27.54
C ALA A 532 5.70 -3.89 28.62
N THR A 533 6.67 -3.32 29.34
CA THR A 533 7.47 -4.02 30.34
C THR A 533 7.04 -3.63 31.75
N ALA A 534 6.80 -4.62 32.59
CA ALA A 534 6.58 -4.45 34.02
C ALA A 534 7.86 -3.97 34.71
N VAL A 535 7.70 -3.18 35.78
CA VAL A 535 8.83 -2.65 36.54
C VAL A 535 9.30 -3.70 37.54
N TRP A 536 10.58 -4.06 37.48
CA TRP A 536 11.25 -4.87 38.51
C TRP A 536 11.92 -3.94 39.53
N PRO A 537 11.40 -3.82 40.78
CA PRO A 537 12.02 -2.95 41.78
C PRO A 537 13.33 -3.56 42.31
N GLU A 538 14.29 -2.71 42.66
CA GLU A 538 15.51 -3.15 43.33
C GLU A 538 15.18 -3.83 44.67
N ASN A 539 15.71 -5.03 44.89
CA ASN A 539 15.54 -5.83 46.11
C ASN A 539 14.09 -6.31 46.41
N ALA A 540 13.19 -6.30 45.42
CA ALA A 540 11.86 -6.88 45.55
C ALA A 540 11.84 -8.41 45.39
N SER A 541 10.82 -9.04 45.98
CA SER A 541 10.50 -10.47 45.77
C SER A 541 9.46 -10.68 44.65
N PHE A 542 8.78 -9.60 44.23
CA PHE A 542 7.75 -9.66 43.20
C PHE A 542 7.63 -8.33 42.43
N ALA A 543 7.10 -8.41 41.20
CA ALA A 543 6.63 -7.27 40.41
C ALA A 543 5.12 -7.08 40.58
N GLU A 544 4.63 -5.87 40.26
CA GLU A 544 3.22 -5.51 40.37
C GLU A 544 2.70 -4.94 39.04
N ILE A 545 1.49 -5.37 38.66
CA ILE A 545 0.65 -4.72 37.64
C ILE A 545 -0.69 -4.35 38.28
N ARG A 546 -1.19 -3.16 37.98
CA ARG A 546 -2.50 -2.67 38.45
C ARG A 546 -3.44 -2.45 37.27
N ILE A 547 -4.65 -2.99 37.37
CA ILE A 547 -5.68 -2.88 36.34
C ILE A 547 -6.99 -2.44 36.97
N SER A 548 -7.56 -1.36 36.43
CA SER A 548 -8.96 -1.01 36.68
C SER A 548 -9.87 -1.85 35.80
N ALA A 549 -10.93 -2.38 36.39
CA ALA A 549 -11.92 -3.20 35.71
C ALA A 549 -13.33 -2.86 36.24
N PRO A 550 -14.39 -3.02 35.43
CA PRO A 550 -15.77 -2.96 35.90
C PRO A 550 -16.02 -3.92 37.07
N SER A 551 -17.03 -3.62 37.90
CA SER A 551 -17.29 -4.34 39.14
C SER A 551 -17.59 -5.83 38.96
N ASP A 552 -18.12 -6.22 37.79
CA ASP A 552 -18.49 -7.59 37.43
C ASP A 552 -17.37 -8.37 36.73
N VAL A 553 -16.16 -7.82 36.66
CA VAL A 553 -15.00 -8.46 36.00
C VAL A 553 -14.04 -9.06 37.03
N GLU A 554 -13.67 -10.32 36.78
CA GLU A 554 -12.64 -11.04 37.52
C GLU A 554 -11.36 -11.15 36.70
N LEU A 555 -10.22 -10.91 37.35
CA LEU A 555 -8.90 -11.12 36.76
C LEU A 555 -8.14 -12.25 37.46
N SER A 556 -7.32 -12.94 36.68
CA SER A 556 -6.28 -13.84 37.17
C SER A 556 -5.00 -13.63 36.37
N CYS A 557 -3.88 -14.12 36.88
CA CYS A 557 -2.59 -13.90 36.26
C CYS A 557 -1.67 -15.11 36.40
N GLY A 558 -0.69 -15.20 35.51
CA GLY A 558 0.37 -16.22 35.51
C GLY A 558 1.70 -15.61 35.07
N ILE A 559 2.81 -16.24 35.46
CA ILE A 559 4.16 -15.90 35.03
C ILE A 559 4.76 -17.08 34.30
N GLU A 560 5.36 -16.80 33.14
CA GLU A 560 5.98 -17.78 32.26
C GLU A 560 7.46 -17.45 32.06
N PHE A 561 8.30 -18.48 32.13
CA PHE A 561 9.72 -18.42 31.80
C PHE A 561 10.05 -19.54 30.82
N ASN A 562 10.63 -19.20 29.66
CA ASN A 562 10.89 -20.15 28.56
C ASN A 562 9.66 -21.00 28.16
N GLY A 563 8.46 -20.40 28.22
CA GLY A 563 7.19 -21.07 27.88
C GLY A 563 6.65 -22.01 28.97
N ILE A 564 7.31 -22.08 30.14
CA ILE A 564 6.86 -22.87 31.29
C ILE A 564 6.17 -21.94 32.29
N THR A 565 4.93 -22.24 32.63
CA THR A 565 4.20 -21.54 33.70
C THR A 565 4.58 -22.14 35.05
N ASN A 566 5.02 -21.30 36.00
CA ASN A 566 5.30 -21.75 37.36
C ASN A 566 4.06 -21.59 38.24
N GLU A 567 3.69 -22.66 38.94
CA GLU A 567 2.59 -22.63 39.91
C GLU A 567 2.92 -21.71 41.09
N ASN A 568 1.89 -21.07 41.67
CA ASN A 568 1.99 -20.21 42.84
C ASN A 568 3.00 -19.04 42.72
N CYS A 569 3.45 -18.72 41.52
CA CYS A 569 4.35 -17.59 41.25
C CYS A 569 3.61 -16.31 40.83
N ALA A 570 2.27 -16.33 40.82
CA ALA A 570 1.44 -15.17 40.54
C ALA A 570 0.22 -15.13 41.45
N LEU A 571 -0.20 -13.92 41.86
CA LEU A 571 -1.34 -13.69 42.74
C LEU A 571 -2.18 -12.53 42.22
N ALA A 572 -3.47 -12.79 41.98
CA ALA A 572 -4.44 -11.76 41.65
C ALA A 572 -5.33 -11.48 42.87
N GLN A 573 -5.33 -10.23 43.33
CA GLN A 573 -6.14 -9.78 44.47
C GLN A 573 -6.74 -8.40 44.21
N PHE A 574 -7.72 -7.99 45.02
CA PHE A 574 -8.40 -6.71 44.82
C PHE A 574 -7.97 -5.68 45.88
N ASP A 575 -7.55 -4.51 45.42
CA ASP A 575 -7.18 -3.38 46.26
C ASP A 575 -8.42 -2.48 46.45
N HIS A 576 -9.08 -2.62 47.60
CA HIS A 576 -10.31 -1.87 47.92
C HIS A 576 -10.07 -0.38 48.09
N ASP A 577 -8.89 0.03 48.53
CA ASP A 577 -8.55 1.46 48.69
C ASP A 577 -8.46 2.17 47.34
N LYS A 578 -7.89 1.47 46.35
CA LYS A 578 -7.71 2.00 44.99
C LYS A 578 -8.79 1.59 43.99
N GLN A 579 -9.70 0.68 44.37
CA GLN A 579 -10.71 0.08 43.51
C GLN A 579 -10.10 -0.53 42.23
N GLN A 580 -9.03 -1.31 42.40
CA GLN A 580 -8.22 -1.86 41.31
C GLN A 580 -7.84 -3.33 41.58
N TRP A 581 -7.68 -4.11 40.53
CA TRP A 581 -6.99 -5.39 40.62
C TRP A 581 -5.48 -5.16 40.78
N GLN A 582 -4.90 -5.82 41.79
CA GLN A 582 -3.48 -5.89 42.06
C GLN A 582 -2.99 -7.29 41.65
N LEU A 583 -2.16 -7.34 40.62
CA LEU A 583 -1.58 -8.56 40.07
C LEU A 583 -0.10 -8.60 40.45
N LEU A 584 0.28 -9.60 41.23
CA LEU A 584 1.64 -9.77 41.75
C LEU A 584 2.31 -10.95 41.07
N PHE A 585 3.60 -10.82 40.78
CA PHE A 585 4.37 -11.82 40.04
C PHE A 585 5.73 -12.05 40.71
N ALA A 586 5.98 -13.26 41.20
CA ALA A 586 7.20 -13.66 41.91
C ALA A 586 8.08 -14.56 41.02
N PRO A 587 9.03 -14.00 40.26
CA PRO A 587 9.93 -14.78 39.41
C PRO A 587 10.88 -15.64 40.22
N GLN A 588 11.15 -16.86 39.73
CA GLN A 588 12.00 -17.84 40.40
C GLN A 588 13.47 -17.80 39.92
N CYS A 589 13.73 -17.17 38.77
CA CYS A 589 15.06 -17.03 38.16
C CYS A 589 15.23 -15.65 37.51
N THR A 590 16.48 -15.24 37.25
CA THR A 590 16.78 -14.04 36.46
C THR A 590 16.53 -14.29 34.97
N GLY A 591 16.34 -13.22 34.21
CA GLY A 591 16.08 -13.27 32.77
C GLY A 591 14.74 -12.64 32.37
N LEU A 592 14.29 -12.93 31.15
CA LEU A 592 13.06 -12.41 30.58
C LEU A 592 11.88 -13.34 30.91
N HIS A 593 10.88 -12.80 31.59
CA HIS A 593 9.64 -13.48 31.94
C HIS A 593 8.47 -12.86 31.17
N GLN A 594 7.43 -13.64 30.90
CA GLN A 594 6.16 -13.17 30.35
C GLN A 594 5.08 -13.20 31.42
N LEU A 595 4.40 -12.07 31.62
CA LEU A 595 3.33 -11.91 32.59
C LEU A 595 2.00 -11.97 31.85
N MET A 596 1.29 -13.09 32.03
CA MET A 596 0.02 -13.34 31.38
C MET A 596 -1.14 -12.91 32.28
N ILE A 597 -2.07 -12.15 31.72
CA ILE A 597 -3.27 -11.67 32.41
C ILE A 597 -4.49 -12.25 31.72
N TYR A 598 -5.39 -12.80 32.51
CA TYR A 598 -6.62 -13.44 32.07
C TYR A 598 -7.82 -12.73 32.69
N GLY A 599 -8.93 -12.66 31.94
CA GLY A 599 -10.14 -11.98 32.39
C GLY A 599 -11.42 -12.69 31.98
N ARG A 600 -12.48 -12.50 32.77
CA ARG A 600 -13.85 -12.95 32.49
C ARG A 600 -14.89 -12.10 33.24
N ARG A 601 -16.16 -12.13 32.82
CA ARG A 601 -17.28 -11.58 33.61
C ARG A 601 -17.81 -12.62 34.60
N GLN A 602 -18.19 -12.20 35.79
CA GLN A 602 -18.70 -13.06 36.88
C GLN A 602 -19.97 -13.83 36.49
N SER A 603 -20.85 -13.23 35.69
CA SER A 603 -22.06 -13.89 35.15
C SER A 603 -21.77 -15.08 34.22
N SER A 604 -20.51 -15.25 33.82
CA SER A 604 -20.04 -16.28 32.88
C SER A 604 -19.43 -17.46 33.65
N ALA A 605 -20.04 -17.86 34.77
CA ALA A 605 -19.46 -18.79 35.76
C ALA A 605 -18.94 -20.10 35.14
N ASN A 606 -19.51 -20.56 34.03
CA ASN A 606 -19.14 -21.79 33.31
C ASN A 606 -18.08 -21.61 32.20
N THR A 607 -17.54 -20.40 32.00
CA THR A 607 -16.50 -20.14 31.00
C THR A 607 -15.13 -19.92 31.65
N THR A 608 -14.11 -20.55 31.09
CA THR A 608 -12.70 -20.38 31.50
C THR A 608 -12.23 -18.95 31.23
N SER A 609 -11.39 -18.41 32.12
CA SER A 609 -10.73 -17.12 31.89
C SER A 609 -9.90 -17.18 30.61
N ARG A 610 -9.94 -16.10 29.82
CA ARG A 610 -9.19 -15.99 28.56
C ARG A 610 -8.15 -14.88 28.64
N SER A 611 -7.08 -14.98 27.86
CA SER A 611 -6.01 -14.00 27.84
C SER A 611 -6.53 -12.62 27.42
N VAL A 612 -6.16 -11.59 28.19
CA VAL A 612 -6.53 -10.20 27.93
C VAL A 612 -5.32 -9.32 27.69
N ALA A 613 -4.22 -9.56 28.39
CA ALA A 613 -2.99 -8.79 28.21
C ALA A 613 -1.74 -9.62 28.53
N LYS A 614 -0.61 -9.24 27.94
CA LYS A 614 0.72 -9.80 28.21
C LYS A 614 1.73 -8.68 28.33
N PHE A 615 2.52 -8.72 29.40
CA PHE A 615 3.66 -7.86 29.62
C PHE A 615 4.95 -8.68 29.63
N ASP A 616 6.05 -8.04 29.32
CA ASP A 616 7.37 -8.61 29.56
C ASP A 616 7.90 -8.13 30.92
N LEU A 617 8.73 -8.93 31.58
CA LEU A 617 9.41 -8.57 32.83
C LEU A 617 10.87 -9.01 32.74
N HIS A 618 11.79 -8.05 32.78
CA HIS A 618 13.22 -8.34 32.80
C HIS A 618 13.73 -8.34 34.24
N VAL A 619 14.14 -9.51 34.74
CA VAL A 619 14.61 -9.71 36.10
C VAL A 619 16.13 -9.77 36.11
N THR A 620 16.78 -8.71 36.59
CA THR A 620 18.25 -8.60 36.61
C THR A 620 18.89 -9.20 37.86
N ARG A 621 18.23 -9.09 39.02
CA ARG A 621 18.69 -9.62 40.30
C ARG A 621 17.50 -10.12 41.12
N LEU A 622 17.66 -11.30 41.73
CA LEU A 622 16.72 -11.89 42.67
C LEU A 622 17.29 -11.86 44.08
N ARG A 623 16.48 -11.43 45.06
CA ARG A 623 16.86 -11.48 46.48
C ARG A 623 16.68 -12.88 47.05
N LYS A 624 15.44 -13.35 47.08
CA LYS A 624 15.04 -14.69 47.49
C LYS A 624 13.79 -15.06 46.69
N PRO A 625 13.78 -16.21 45.99
CA PRO A 625 12.56 -16.73 45.39
C PRO A 625 11.48 -16.90 46.45
N MET A 626 10.26 -16.54 46.08
CA MET A 626 9.06 -16.56 46.92
C MET A 626 7.96 -17.26 46.14
N ASN A 627 7.08 -17.97 46.84
CA ASN A 627 5.80 -18.40 46.26
C ASN A 627 4.69 -17.66 46.97
N PHE A 628 3.62 -17.33 46.26
CA PHE A 628 2.38 -16.86 46.87
C PHE A 628 1.58 -18.03 47.44
N PRO A 629 0.70 -17.79 48.42
CA PRO A 629 -0.26 -18.81 48.83
C PRO A 629 -1.21 -19.17 47.69
N LEU A 630 -1.70 -20.42 47.72
CA LEU A 630 -2.72 -20.88 46.79
C LEU A 630 -4.06 -20.23 47.13
N ILE A 631 -4.69 -19.57 46.16
CA ILE A 631 -6.01 -18.96 46.33
C ILE A 631 -7.10 -19.80 45.68
N TYR A 632 -8.23 -19.93 46.36
CA TYR A 632 -9.40 -20.62 45.84
C TYR A 632 -10.31 -19.67 45.05
N THR A 633 -11.23 -20.22 44.26
CA THR A 633 -12.17 -19.43 43.44
C THR A 633 -12.91 -18.38 44.24
N LYS A 634 -13.35 -18.73 45.47
CA LYS A 634 -14.13 -17.83 46.31
C LYS A 634 -13.37 -16.52 46.60
N PHE A 635 -12.07 -16.60 46.90
CA PHE A 635 -11.19 -15.45 47.15
C PHE A 635 -11.30 -14.38 46.05
N LYS A 636 -11.28 -14.78 44.78
CA LYS A 636 -11.38 -13.85 43.66
C LYS A 636 -12.79 -13.32 43.48
N THR A 637 -13.80 -14.18 43.61
CA THR A 637 -15.21 -13.78 43.44
C THR A 637 -15.69 -12.80 44.51
N THR A 638 -15.14 -12.88 45.72
CA THR A 638 -15.46 -11.98 46.84
C THR A 638 -14.43 -10.86 47.00
N LYS A 639 -13.51 -10.72 46.04
CA LYS A 639 -12.50 -9.64 45.98
C LYS A 639 -11.67 -9.54 47.26
N CYS A 640 -11.21 -10.68 47.78
CA CYS A 640 -10.34 -10.70 48.94
C CYS A 640 -8.94 -10.11 48.64
N ARG A 641 -8.21 -9.77 49.71
CA ARG A 641 -6.83 -9.27 49.66
C ARG A 641 -5.99 -9.83 50.80
N ILE A 642 -4.72 -10.12 50.54
CA ILE A 642 -3.73 -10.51 51.53
C ILE A 642 -2.78 -9.33 51.75
N TYR A 643 -2.63 -8.89 53.01
CA TYR A 643 -1.56 -7.96 53.41
C TYR A 643 -0.36 -8.73 53.93
N GLU A 644 -0.58 -9.70 54.84
CA GLU A 644 0.46 -10.61 55.34
C GLU A 644 -0.15 -11.91 55.88
N PRO A 645 0.56 -13.05 55.78
CA PRO A 645 1.81 -13.22 55.04
C PRO A 645 1.54 -13.39 53.53
N LEU A 646 2.35 -12.72 52.69
CA LEU A 646 2.34 -12.94 51.23
C LEU A 646 3.19 -14.14 50.80
N GLU A 647 4.11 -14.60 51.66
CA GLU A 647 4.86 -15.83 51.45
C GLU A 647 3.94 -17.03 51.69
N GLY A 648 3.74 -17.84 50.66
CA GLY A 648 2.91 -19.04 50.67
C GLY A 648 3.50 -20.20 51.45
N THR A 649 4.79 -20.12 51.80
CA THR A 649 5.52 -21.14 52.55
C THR A 649 5.86 -20.64 53.95
N LEU A 650 5.19 -21.21 54.96
CA LEU A 650 5.34 -20.82 56.36
C LEU A 650 6.32 -21.74 57.09
N LYS A 651 7.07 -21.17 58.05
CA LYS A 651 8.01 -21.94 58.87
C LYS A 651 7.29 -22.64 60.02
N LYS A 652 7.46 -23.96 60.15
CA LYS A 652 6.90 -24.74 61.27
C LYS A 652 7.22 -24.13 62.63
N GLY A 653 6.19 -24.01 63.48
CA GLY A 653 6.30 -23.50 64.85
C GLY A 653 6.49 -21.98 64.98
N ALA A 654 6.56 -21.24 63.87
CA ALA A 654 6.59 -19.78 63.93
C ALA A 654 5.22 -19.21 64.32
N ILE A 655 5.23 -18.08 65.02
CA ILE A 655 4.03 -17.27 65.23
C ILE A 655 4.00 -16.23 64.12
N ILE A 656 2.98 -16.26 63.27
CA ILE A 656 2.87 -15.42 62.06
C ILE A 656 1.60 -14.59 62.13
N PRO A 657 1.67 -13.27 61.89
CA PRO A 657 0.49 -12.43 61.77
C PRO A 657 -0.23 -12.70 60.45
N PHE A 658 -1.54 -12.87 60.53
CA PHE A 658 -2.45 -12.95 59.39
C PHE A 658 -3.27 -11.66 59.33
N HIS A 659 -3.14 -10.93 58.23
CA HIS A 659 -3.88 -9.72 57.94
C HIS A 659 -4.44 -9.79 56.52
N CYS A 660 -5.76 -9.94 56.41
CA CYS A 660 -6.46 -10.09 55.14
C CYS A 660 -7.74 -9.24 55.10
N VAL A 661 -8.17 -8.87 53.89
CA VAL A 661 -9.49 -8.30 53.62
C VAL A 661 -10.35 -9.40 53.02
N ILE A 662 -11.47 -9.71 53.67
CA ILE A 662 -12.46 -10.72 53.32
C ILE A 662 -13.85 -10.05 53.43
N PRO A 663 -14.30 -9.35 52.38
CA PRO A 663 -15.53 -8.57 52.43
C PRO A 663 -16.80 -9.43 52.47
N GLY A 664 -17.74 -9.06 53.34
CA GLY A 664 -19.08 -9.61 53.38
C GLY A 664 -19.19 -11.03 53.94
N ALA A 665 -18.13 -11.54 54.58
CA ALA A 665 -18.23 -12.80 55.31
C ALA A 665 -18.94 -12.56 56.65
N THR A 666 -19.80 -13.51 57.06
CA THR A 666 -20.40 -13.53 58.39
C THR A 666 -19.46 -14.12 59.43
N GLU A 667 -18.56 -15.00 58.99
CA GLU A 667 -17.61 -15.70 59.86
C GLU A 667 -16.33 -16.03 59.07
N VAL A 668 -15.17 -15.90 59.71
CA VAL A 668 -13.86 -16.25 59.15
C VAL A 668 -13.09 -17.01 60.20
N ASP A 669 -12.55 -18.17 59.82
CA ASP A 669 -11.68 -18.96 60.70
C ASP A 669 -10.57 -19.65 59.90
N LEU A 670 -9.57 -20.17 60.60
CA LEU A 670 -8.42 -20.83 60.03
C LEU A 670 -8.36 -22.29 60.49
N GLN A 671 -7.89 -23.16 59.59
CA GLN A 671 -7.45 -24.50 59.95
C GLN A 671 -5.93 -24.56 59.95
N VAL A 672 -5.38 -25.10 61.03
CA VAL A 672 -3.96 -25.49 61.14
C VAL A 672 -3.90 -27.00 61.27
N ASP A 673 -3.26 -27.69 60.32
CA ASP A 673 -3.21 -29.16 60.27
C ASP A 673 -4.60 -29.82 60.39
N SER A 674 -5.58 -29.27 59.66
CA SER A 674 -6.99 -29.69 59.65
C SER A 674 -7.76 -29.49 60.96
N LYS A 675 -7.22 -28.70 61.90
CA LYS A 675 -7.90 -28.32 63.15
C LYS A 675 -8.27 -26.84 63.13
N TRP A 676 -9.54 -26.55 63.41
CA TRP A 676 -10.04 -25.18 63.56
C TRP A 676 -9.36 -24.47 64.73
N VAL A 677 -8.95 -23.23 64.50
CA VAL A 677 -8.27 -22.40 65.50
C VAL A 677 -9.28 -21.67 66.39
N GLY A 678 -10.46 -21.30 65.86
CA GLY A 678 -11.44 -20.50 66.57
C GLY A 678 -10.97 -19.06 66.78
N VAL A 679 -10.48 -18.42 65.71
CA VAL A 679 -9.86 -17.10 65.81
C VAL A 679 -10.83 -16.01 66.27
N LYS A 680 -10.33 -15.11 67.10
CA LYS A 680 -10.99 -13.87 67.49
C LYS A 680 -10.21 -12.73 66.83
N GLY A 681 -10.83 -11.99 65.92
CA GLY A 681 -10.13 -10.93 65.19
C GLY A 681 -10.63 -10.64 63.77
N TYR A 682 -11.78 -11.20 63.39
CA TYR A 682 -12.48 -10.78 62.18
C TYR A 682 -13.55 -9.74 62.51
N GLU A 683 -13.45 -8.57 61.88
CA GLU A 683 -14.46 -7.51 61.87
C GLU A 683 -14.60 -7.05 60.41
N ASP A 684 -15.74 -7.32 59.78
CA ASP A 684 -15.93 -7.14 58.33
C ASP A 684 -15.42 -5.76 57.87
N PRO A 685 -14.49 -5.69 56.87
CA PRO A 685 -13.98 -6.80 56.07
C PRO A 685 -12.62 -7.35 56.51
N ILE A 686 -12.10 -7.01 57.68
CA ILE A 686 -10.70 -7.25 58.07
C ILE A 686 -10.58 -8.45 59.01
N LEU A 687 -9.70 -9.39 58.65
CA LEU A 687 -9.15 -10.39 59.57
C LEU A 687 -7.76 -9.93 60.04
N LYS A 688 -7.53 -9.83 61.35
CA LYS A 688 -6.22 -9.66 61.98
C LYS A 688 -6.05 -10.62 63.15
N THR A 689 -5.13 -11.56 63.03
CA THR A 689 -4.85 -12.54 64.09
C THR A 689 -3.45 -13.10 63.96
N ASP A 690 -2.83 -13.46 65.08
CA ASP A 690 -1.58 -14.23 65.09
C ASP A 690 -1.91 -15.71 65.20
N ILE A 691 -1.20 -16.55 64.43
CA ILE A 691 -1.34 -18.01 64.54
C ILE A 691 0.02 -18.67 64.72
N THR A 692 0.04 -19.75 65.49
CA THR A 692 1.18 -20.66 65.56
C THR A 692 1.09 -21.66 64.41
N VAL A 693 2.08 -21.65 63.51
CA VAL A 693 2.12 -22.51 62.33
C VAL A 693 2.32 -23.97 62.73
N GLY A 694 1.45 -24.85 62.22
CA GLY A 694 1.48 -26.29 62.41
C GLY A 694 2.61 -26.97 61.63
N SER A 695 2.36 -28.18 61.17
CA SER A 695 3.34 -29.06 60.53
C SER A 695 3.05 -29.40 59.08
N LYS A 696 1.83 -29.16 58.58
CA LYS A 696 1.37 -29.52 57.23
C LYS A 696 0.94 -28.31 56.42
N GLU A 697 -0.11 -27.63 56.87
CA GLU A 697 -0.74 -26.55 56.11
C GLU A 697 -1.56 -25.61 56.99
N VAL A 698 -1.78 -24.41 56.48
CA VAL A 698 -2.73 -23.45 57.04
C VAL A 698 -3.73 -23.06 55.95
N ILE A 699 -5.03 -23.16 56.24
CA ILE A 699 -6.08 -22.75 55.30
C ILE A 699 -6.99 -21.72 55.95
N VAL A 700 -7.20 -20.59 55.28
CA VAL A 700 -8.16 -19.55 55.66
C VAL A 700 -9.50 -19.88 55.02
N TYR A 701 -10.55 -19.93 55.83
CA TYR A 701 -11.92 -20.17 55.40
C TYR A 701 -12.82 -18.98 55.73
N ALA A 702 -13.88 -18.81 54.94
CA ALA A 702 -14.92 -17.85 55.24
C ALA A 702 -16.31 -18.42 54.96
N LYS A 703 -17.29 -17.91 55.69
CA LYS A 703 -18.70 -18.24 55.54
C LYS A 703 -19.46 -16.95 55.25
N TYR A 704 -20.31 -16.96 54.23
CA TYR A 704 -21.02 -15.77 53.74
C TYR A 704 -22.52 -15.80 54.06
N GLU A 705 -23.06 -16.96 54.44
CA GLU A 705 -24.45 -17.14 54.83
C GLU A 705 -24.51 -18.04 56.08
N GLN A 706 -25.45 -17.79 56.99
CA GLN A 706 -25.51 -18.48 58.28
C GLN A 706 -25.68 -20.01 58.18
N ASN A 707 -26.22 -20.53 57.08
CA ASN A 707 -26.50 -21.97 56.88
C ASN A 707 -25.63 -22.64 55.80
N THR A 708 -24.54 -22.01 55.36
CA THR A 708 -23.63 -22.62 54.37
C THR A 708 -22.38 -23.21 55.01
N ASN A 709 -21.73 -24.12 54.29
CA ASN A 709 -20.39 -24.57 54.63
C ASN A 709 -19.37 -23.43 54.49
N TYR A 710 -18.24 -23.60 55.17
CA TYR A 710 -17.07 -22.74 54.99
C TYR A 710 -16.49 -22.93 53.59
N ASP A 711 -16.27 -21.81 52.89
CA ASP A 711 -15.54 -21.75 51.62
C ASP A 711 -14.04 -21.55 51.91
N GLY A 712 -13.19 -22.40 51.34
CA GLY A 712 -11.75 -22.17 51.38
C GLY A 712 -11.39 -20.90 50.60
N LEU A 713 -10.50 -20.07 51.15
CA LEU A 713 -10.05 -18.83 50.52
C LEU A 713 -8.57 -18.88 50.15
N ILE A 714 -7.71 -19.23 51.11
CA ILE A 714 -6.25 -19.14 50.98
C ILE A 714 -5.63 -20.38 51.61
N ARG A 715 -4.66 -21.01 50.95
CA ARG A 715 -3.90 -22.15 51.47
C ARG A 715 -2.40 -21.84 51.46
N TYR A 716 -1.77 -22.07 52.60
CA TYR A 716 -0.34 -21.96 52.83
C TYR A 716 0.26 -23.33 53.08
N SER A 717 1.43 -23.58 52.50
CA SER A 717 2.25 -24.77 52.76
C SER A 717 3.17 -24.51 53.94
N VAL A 718 3.57 -25.57 54.65
CA VAL A 718 4.52 -25.47 55.78
C VAL A 718 5.81 -26.21 55.45
N VAL A 719 6.96 -25.63 55.84
CA VAL A 719 8.31 -26.23 55.75
C VAL A 719 9.04 -26.27 57.07
#